data_AF-A0A7V5C597-F1
#
_entry.id   AF-A0A7V5C597-F1
#
_cell.length_a   1.000
_cell.length_b   1.000
_cell.length_c   1.000
_cell.angle_alpha   90.00
_cell.angle_beta   90.00
_cell.angle_gamma   90.00
#
_symmetry.space_group_name_H-M   'P 1'
#
loop_
_entity.id
_entity.type
_entity.pdbx_description
1 polymer ?
#
loop_
_entity_poly.entity_id
_entity_poly.type
_entity_poly.pdbx_seq_one_letter_code
_entity_poly.pdbx_strand_id
1 'polypeptide(L)'
;MKLKTYLLIWSILLSMTPSFVLAENSKNLAVFYEFNKSIEKEYDKFVEKDIKTIGYNLINPHHRVNDEYKTKYGSTVLDLLSFMPVANDDLVMSLFNIDPRIAGFSPFNMLIYKKLDEKTTHVGHLTPEAMLDITGVTNKEVREKFIASFKPLDDMVEKKFGGKKVTIPFAKTPKDTMLNFEYEFDRPDDMDDFVDEFQNKFENAFINKKYLIAGFYNFMDTDNGEDILKDYDIFWAYSLCHFGYSYGMFDTKGARADAGLFAPCTMYVFVRKGSNKLVIGMPKLVNVMDSLNITDPKRVALVEQLDKEIPQILTDFGMVAVENVNPLTQTPKKLLVKKEHQPKTPPVAKVEDKKEVVSKRPEKVKEEKVETHSREVNIILPKVPTPVKVNTINDNNISNNTTTNLDDHSIKFSKRYPPGYISPKDRKKIVAGSDSKTGEVNNGRISINLLGNLIDAKTAQEKLKKAGFEILAVTPLNKKKTLTSIVFTNDTLKKMASKKDREFLGTLRLLIDKKEKKIAITNPLYLSKAFLQGDFDEANAKKLLESINKEFPKLTDSLDKFKFQGLPNYQFMEGMPHYKDMVEIASGADLLEKIKDNKKVVFVQKLSNGSTLIGVKLSKRTSKFPNRVGTINAGMLPYPIVISNGVAKTLDPKYYISVMYPDLKMEEFMTIATIPGAIIKDCERVFR
;
A
#
# COMPACT_ATOMS: atom_id res chain seq x y z
N MET A 1 26.58 -14.15 -95.57
CA MET A 1 25.49 -15.15 -95.47
C MET A 1 25.30 -15.49 -93.99
N LYS A 2 24.11 -15.18 -93.43
CA LYS A 2 23.53 -15.55 -92.09
C LYS A 2 24.33 -15.13 -90.83
N LEU A 3 24.04 -14.00 -90.19
CA LEU A 3 22.94 -13.61 -89.28
C LEU A 3 23.07 -14.20 -87.85
N LYS A 4 23.16 -13.27 -86.88
CA LYS A 4 23.33 -13.42 -85.43
C LYS A 4 22.22 -14.23 -84.75
N THR A 5 22.57 -14.88 -83.63
CA THR A 5 21.60 -15.24 -82.59
C THR A 5 22.21 -15.01 -81.21
N TYR A 6 21.72 -13.97 -80.53
CA TYR A 6 21.80 -13.82 -79.07
C TYR A 6 20.73 -14.74 -78.47
N LEU A 7 21.05 -15.47 -77.40
CA LEU A 7 20.04 -15.85 -76.41
C LEU A 7 20.61 -15.81 -75.00
N LEU A 8 19.87 -15.09 -74.16
CA LEU A 8 20.06 -14.78 -72.75
C LEU A 8 20.36 -16.00 -71.86
N ILE A 9 21.36 -15.87 -71.00
CA ILE A 9 21.49 -16.63 -69.77
C ILE A 9 20.62 -15.93 -68.73
N TRP A 10 19.50 -16.54 -68.34
CA TRP A 10 18.66 -16.07 -67.24
C TRP A 10 19.19 -16.65 -65.93
N SER A 11 19.91 -15.82 -65.18
CA SER A 11 20.32 -16.10 -63.81
C SER A 11 19.09 -16.09 -62.90
N ILE A 12 18.70 -17.25 -62.38
CA ILE A 12 17.70 -17.38 -61.31
C ILE A 12 18.33 -16.80 -60.03
N LEU A 13 18.00 -15.54 -59.73
CA LEU A 13 18.24 -14.93 -58.43
C LEU A 13 17.15 -15.46 -57.49
N LEU A 14 17.45 -16.54 -56.75
CA LEU A 14 16.60 -17.03 -55.66
C LEU A 14 16.69 -16.01 -54.51
N SER A 15 15.78 -15.06 -54.47
CA SER A 15 15.61 -14.15 -53.34
C SER A 15 15.21 -14.97 -52.11
N MET A 16 16.17 -15.28 -51.24
CA MET A 16 15.88 -15.71 -49.87
C MET A 16 15.30 -14.51 -49.12
N THR A 17 13.97 -14.40 -49.12
CA THR A 17 13.29 -13.58 -48.12
C THR A 17 13.38 -14.34 -46.79
N PRO A 18 13.89 -13.73 -45.71
CA PRO A 18 13.80 -14.35 -44.39
C PRO A 18 12.31 -14.48 -44.05
N SER A 19 11.81 -15.71 -44.07
CA SER A 19 10.50 -16.02 -43.51
C SER A 19 10.59 -15.78 -42.01
N PHE A 20 10.10 -14.63 -41.56
CA PHE A 20 9.80 -14.41 -40.15
C PHE A 20 8.76 -15.45 -39.76
N VAL A 21 9.18 -16.56 -39.16
CA VAL A 21 8.27 -17.45 -38.43
C VAL A 21 7.76 -16.63 -37.26
N LEU A 22 6.58 -16.04 -37.40
CA LEU A 22 5.85 -15.46 -36.28
C LEU A 22 5.61 -16.60 -35.28
N ALA A 23 6.07 -16.43 -34.04
CA ALA A 23 5.75 -17.36 -32.97
C ALA A 23 4.22 -17.48 -32.88
N GLU A 24 3.68 -18.70 -32.93
CA GLU A 24 2.24 -18.92 -32.71
C GLU A 24 1.86 -18.47 -31.29
N ASN A 25 0.74 -17.76 -31.17
CA ASN A 25 0.19 -17.37 -29.87
C ASN A 25 -0.09 -18.61 -29.00
N SER A 26 0.11 -18.47 -27.70
CA SER A 26 -0.17 -19.51 -26.71
C SER A 26 -1.61 -19.97 -26.78
N LYS A 27 -1.79 -21.29 -26.70
CA LYS A 27 -3.12 -21.92 -26.61
C LYS A 27 -3.69 -21.84 -25.19
N ASN A 28 -2.82 -21.71 -24.18
CA ASN A 28 -3.16 -21.83 -22.77
C ASN A 28 -2.93 -20.51 -22.04
N LEU A 29 -3.97 -20.00 -21.39
CA LEU A 29 -3.95 -18.78 -20.60
C LEU A 29 -3.33 -19.02 -19.21
N ALA A 30 -3.76 -20.08 -18.53
CA ALA A 30 -3.42 -20.30 -17.13
C ALA A 30 -3.35 -21.78 -16.77
N VAL A 31 -2.68 -22.06 -15.66
CA VAL A 31 -2.65 -23.35 -14.99
C VAL A 31 -3.25 -23.20 -13.59
N PHE A 32 -4.16 -24.10 -13.24
CA PHE A 32 -4.72 -24.26 -11.90
C PHE A 32 -4.42 -25.66 -11.35
N TYR A 33 -4.30 -25.73 -10.04
CA TYR A 33 -4.25 -26.95 -9.24
C TYR A 33 -5.48 -26.92 -8.32
N GLU A 34 -6.35 -27.92 -8.47
CA GLU A 34 -7.62 -28.03 -7.74
C GLU A 34 -7.52 -29.04 -6.58
N PHE A 35 -8.01 -28.65 -5.41
CA PHE A 35 -7.97 -29.44 -4.18
C PHE A 35 -9.34 -29.54 -3.52
N ASN A 36 -9.82 -30.74 -3.22
CA ASN A 36 -11.09 -30.96 -2.50
C ASN A 36 -10.98 -30.74 -0.97
N LYS A 37 -10.10 -29.83 -0.54
CA LYS A 37 -9.87 -29.44 0.85
C LYS A 37 -9.33 -28.01 0.87
N SER A 38 -9.49 -27.31 1.99
CA SER A 38 -8.74 -26.07 2.20
C SER A 38 -7.25 -26.37 2.39
N ILE A 39 -6.40 -25.64 1.69
CA ILE A 39 -4.93 -25.69 1.82
C ILE A 39 -4.34 -24.34 2.19
N GLU A 40 -5.16 -23.35 2.57
CA GLU A 40 -4.77 -21.95 2.81
C GLU A 40 -3.49 -21.80 3.63
N LYS A 41 -3.44 -22.35 4.85
CA LYS A 41 -2.27 -22.22 5.74
C LYS A 41 -1.01 -22.89 5.19
N GLU A 42 -1.18 -24.02 4.49
CA GLU A 42 -0.06 -24.76 3.90
C GLU A 42 0.49 -24.02 2.68
N TYR A 43 -0.41 -23.39 1.92
CA TYR A 43 -0.10 -22.57 0.76
C TYR A 43 0.55 -21.23 1.14
N ASP A 44 0.04 -20.53 2.16
CA ASP A 44 0.63 -19.30 2.69
C ASP A 44 2.07 -19.56 3.13
N LYS A 45 2.31 -20.62 3.90
CA LYS A 45 3.66 -21.03 4.29
C LYS A 45 4.54 -21.35 3.07
N PHE A 46 3.98 -22.00 2.06
CA PHE A 46 4.71 -22.36 0.84
C PHE A 46 5.19 -21.12 0.08
N VAL A 47 4.30 -20.15 -0.19
CA VAL A 47 4.67 -18.93 -0.91
C VAL A 47 5.57 -18.01 -0.08
N GLU A 48 5.44 -18.01 1.26
CA GLU A 48 6.28 -17.17 2.13
C GLU A 48 7.71 -17.70 2.31
N LYS A 49 7.89 -19.02 2.29
CA LYS A 49 9.13 -19.67 2.71
C LYS A 49 9.73 -20.60 1.68
N ASP A 50 8.95 -21.53 1.14
CA ASP A 50 9.51 -22.64 0.38
C ASP A 50 9.97 -22.20 -1.01
N ILE A 51 9.22 -21.32 -1.68
CA ILE A 51 9.59 -20.84 -3.03
C ILE A 51 10.91 -20.05 -3.04
N LYS A 52 11.37 -19.54 -1.89
CA LYS A 52 12.69 -18.90 -1.78
C LYS A 52 13.83 -19.86 -2.08
N THR A 53 13.64 -21.16 -1.83
CA THR A 53 14.65 -22.19 -2.13
C THR A 53 14.90 -22.39 -3.62
N ILE A 54 14.00 -21.90 -4.47
CA ILE A 54 14.13 -21.88 -5.93
C ILE A 54 14.25 -20.46 -6.49
N GLY A 55 14.65 -19.50 -5.65
CA GLY A 55 14.96 -18.12 -6.06
C GLY A 55 13.75 -17.21 -6.23
N TYR A 56 12.55 -17.63 -5.85
CA TYR A 56 11.36 -16.78 -5.90
C TYR A 56 11.12 -16.03 -4.59
N ASN A 57 10.74 -14.76 -4.70
CA ASN A 57 10.40 -13.91 -3.58
C ASN A 57 8.92 -13.54 -3.60
N LEU A 58 8.29 -13.59 -2.43
CA LEU A 58 6.93 -13.09 -2.22
C LEU A 58 6.95 -11.58 -2.00
N ILE A 59 6.14 -10.86 -2.79
CA ILE A 59 6.19 -9.41 -2.90
C ILE A 59 4.81 -8.84 -2.60
N ASN A 60 4.68 -8.13 -1.47
CA ASN A 60 3.44 -7.44 -1.06
C ASN A 60 2.18 -8.34 -1.12
N PRO A 61 2.15 -9.49 -0.39
CA PRO A 61 1.00 -10.39 -0.42
C PRO A 61 -0.24 -9.75 0.21
N HIS A 62 -1.41 -10.12 -0.33
CA HIS A 62 -2.73 -9.72 0.17
C HIS A 62 -3.55 -10.97 0.48
N HIS A 63 -3.55 -11.37 1.75
CA HIS A 63 -4.30 -12.53 2.23
C HIS A 63 -5.77 -12.15 2.43
N ARG A 64 -6.67 -13.09 2.11
CA ARG A 64 -8.12 -13.02 2.43
C ARG A 64 -8.78 -11.69 2.07
N VAL A 65 -8.51 -11.20 0.85
CA VAL A 65 -9.06 -9.93 0.34
C VAL A 65 -10.59 -9.91 0.33
N ASN A 66 -11.22 -11.08 0.23
CA ASN A 66 -12.66 -11.26 0.36
C ASN A 66 -13.22 -10.82 1.73
N ASP A 67 -12.44 -10.92 2.81
CA ASP A 67 -12.88 -10.44 4.14
C ASP A 67 -12.94 -8.91 4.19
N GLU A 68 -12.00 -8.24 3.53
CA GLU A 68 -12.00 -6.78 3.35
C GLU A 68 -13.17 -6.34 2.47
N TYR A 69 -13.48 -7.10 1.41
CA TYR A 69 -14.67 -6.86 0.60
C TYR A 69 -15.95 -7.02 1.43
N LYS A 70 -16.08 -8.09 2.21
CA LYS A 70 -17.23 -8.32 3.10
C LYS A 70 -17.38 -7.19 4.10
N THR A 71 -16.28 -6.75 4.72
CA THR A 71 -16.27 -5.65 5.68
C THR A 71 -16.73 -4.34 5.04
N LYS A 72 -16.27 -4.06 3.81
CA LYS A 72 -16.56 -2.80 3.11
C LYS A 72 -17.93 -2.77 2.42
N TYR A 73 -18.32 -3.87 1.76
CA TYR A 73 -19.50 -3.95 0.90
C TYR A 73 -20.64 -4.78 1.50
N GLY A 74 -20.40 -5.45 2.63
CA GLY A 74 -21.40 -6.17 3.42
C GLY A 74 -21.65 -7.62 3.00
N SER A 75 -21.01 -8.10 1.94
CA SER A 75 -21.18 -9.47 1.46
C SER A 75 -19.92 -9.98 0.74
N THR A 76 -19.79 -11.29 0.70
CA THR A 76 -18.81 -12.03 -0.09
C THR A 76 -19.46 -13.32 -0.58
N VAL A 77 -19.09 -13.78 -1.77
CA VAL A 77 -19.40 -15.10 -2.32
C VAL A 77 -18.20 -16.06 -2.20
N LEU A 78 -17.08 -15.58 -1.63
CA LEU A 78 -15.84 -16.32 -1.49
C LEU A 78 -15.58 -16.68 -0.02
N ASP A 79 -15.15 -17.92 0.19
CA ASP A 79 -14.58 -18.40 1.46
C ASP A 79 -13.13 -17.88 1.62
N LEU A 80 -12.40 -17.85 0.50
CA LEU A 80 -11.00 -17.45 0.42
C LEU A 80 -10.72 -16.74 -0.91
N LEU A 81 -9.97 -15.65 -0.84
CA LEU A 81 -9.31 -15.01 -1.97
C LEU A 81 -8.01 -14.36 -1.49
N SER A 82 -6.87 -14.81 -1.98
CA SER A 82 -5.58 -14.16 -1.70
C SER A 82 -4.80 -13.91 -2.99
N PHE A 83 -4.12 -12.77 -3.04
CA PHE A 83 -3.16 -12.43 -4.08
C PHE A 83 -1.75 -12.56 -3.51
N MET A 84 -0.93 -13.40 -4.12
CA MET A 84 0.44 -13.70 -3.72
C MET A 84 1.38 -13.35 -4.87
N PRO A 85 1.74 -12.07 -5.06
CA PRO A 85 2.64 -11.68 -6.14
C PRO A 85 4.05 -12.24 -5.87
N VAL A 86 4.64 -12.89 -6.86
CA VAL A 86 5.99 -13.47 -6.78
C VAL A 86 6.86 -13.06 -7.97
N ALA A 87 8.17 -13.01 -7.75
CA ALA A 87 9.16 -12.83 -8.82
C ALA A 87 10.43 -13.62 -8.50
N ASN A 88 11.13 -14.09 -9.54
CA ASN A 88 12.50 -14.59 -9.43
C ASN A 88 13.45 -13.48 -9.86
N ASP A 89 13.92 -12.68 -8.89
CA ASP A 89 14.54 -11.38 -9.15
C ASP A 89 15.79 -11.46 -10.03
N ASP A 90 16.76 -12.31 -9.66
CA ASP A 90 18.02 -12.44 -10.39
C ASP A 90 17.77 -12.84 -11.87
N LEU A 91 16.78 -13.72 -12.10
CA LEU A 91 16.41 -14.16 -13.44
C LEU A 91 15.72 -13.04 -14.22
N VAL A 92 14.67 -12.41 -13.68
CA VAL A 92 13.89 -11.42 -14.43
C VAL A 92 14.67 -10.12 -14.65
N MET A 93 15.48 -9.67 -13.68
CA MET A 93 16.30 -8.47 -13.82
C MET A 93 17.30 -8.60 -14.98
N SER A 94 17.91 -9.77 -15.14
CA SER A 94 18.80 -10.05 -16.27
C SER A 94 18.07 -9.95 -17.61
N LEU A 95 16.80 -10.36 -17.66
CA LEU A 95 15.97 -10.29 -18.87
C LEU A 95 15.44 -8.88 -19.16
N PHE A 96 15.28 -8.02 -18.15
CA PHE A 96 14.89 -6.61 -18.36
C PHE A 96 15.88 -5.85 -19.23
N ASN A 97 17.17 -6.19 -19.14
CA ASN A 97 18.23 -5.64 -20.00
C ASN A 97 18.08 -6.02 -21.49
N ILE A 98 17.22 -7.00 -21.82
CA ILE A 98 16.95 -7.44 -23.19
C ILE A 98 15.59 -6.92 -23.65
N ASP A 99 14.54 -7.12 -22.85
CA ASP A 99 13.20 -6.60 -23.12
C ASP A 99 12.47 -6.27 -21.81
N PRO A 100 12.39 -4.99 -21.41
CA PRO A 100 11.83 -4.60 -20.11
C PRO A 100 10.30 -4.79 -20.03
N ARG A 101 9.62 -5.09 -21.14
CA ARG A 101 8.16 -5.25 -21.17
C ARG A 101 7.67 -6.44 -20.34
N ILE A 102 8.52 -7.45 -20.11
CA ILE A 102 8.20 -8.58 -19.21
C ILE A 102 7.94 -8.12 -17.76
N ALA A 103 8.38 -6.91 -17.38
CA ALA A 103 8.06 -6.33 -16.09
C ALA A 103 6.55 -6.08 -15.90
N GLY A 104 5.75 -6.10 -16.97
CA GLY A 104 4.28 -6.10 -16.90
C GLY A 104 3.68 -7.29 -16.17
N PHE A 105 4.45 -8.36 -15.95
CA PHE A 105 4.09 -9.52 -15.11
C PHE A 105 5.22 -9.88 -14.14
N SER A 106 6.06 -8.92 -13.75
CA SER A 106 7.04 -9.11 -12.69
C SER A 106 6.80 -8.06 -11.60
N PRO A 107 6.23 -8.43 -10.44
CA PRO A 107 5.77 -9.77 -10.07
C PRO A 107 4.50 -10.23 -10.82
N PHE A 108 4.31 -11.55 -10.91
CA PHE A 108 3.05 -12.18 -11.33
C PHE A 108 2.36 -12.81 -10.13
N ASN A 109 1.06 -13.13 -10.26
CA ASN A 109 0.29 -13.61 -9.13
C ASN A 109 0.21 -15.14 -9.05
N MET A 110 0.46 -15.65 -7.86
CA MET A 110 0.15 -17.01 -7.42
C MET A 110 -1.21 -16.97 -6.68
N LEU A 111 -2.30 -16.97 -7.45
CA LEU A 111 -3.67 -16.83 -6.95
C LEU A 111 -4.08 -18.04 -6.11
N ILE A 112 -4.77 -17.81 -4.99
CA ILE A 112 -5.57 -18.83 -4.30
C ILE A 112 -6.99 -18.32 -4.06
N TYR A 113 -7.99 -19.13 -4.40
CA TYR A 113 -9.38 -18.82 -4.06
C TYR A 113 -10.22 -20.06 -3.78
N LYS A 114 -11.35 -19.84 -3.10
CA LYS A 114 -12.41 -20.83 -2.91
C LYS A 114 -13.75 -20.10 -2.74
N LYS A 115 -14.78 -20.54 -3.46
CA LYS A 115 -16.15 -20.03 -3.31
C LYS A 115 -16.83 -20.64 -2.09
N LEU A 116 -17.83 -19.94 -1.55
CA LEU A 116 -18.62 -20.41 -0.41
C LEU A 116 -19.46 -21.67 -0.74
N ASP A 117 -19.88 -21.82 -1.99
CA ASP A 117 -20.73 -22.90 -2.46
C ASP A 117 -19.94 -24.09 -3.04
N GLU A 118 -18.62 -24.09 -2.93
CA GLU A 118 -17.76 -25.18 -3.39
C GLU A 118 -16.86 -25.74 -2.29
N LYS A 119 -16.42 -26.99 -2.45
CA LYS A 119 -15.39 -27.60 -1.60
C LYS A 119 -13.97 -27.45 -2.16
N THR A 120 -13.88 -27.05 -3.43
CA THR A 120 -12.62 -26.99 -4.17
C THR A 120 -11.87 -25.71 -3.87
N THR A 121 -10.63 -25.82 -3.40
CA THR A 121 -9.67 -24.73 -3.39
C THR A 121 -8.91 -24.73 -4.71
N HIS A 122 -8.79 -23.57 -5.32
CA HIS A 122 -8.12 -23.34 -6.59
C HIS A 122 -6.84 -22.56 -6.33
N VAL A 123 -5.72 -23.05 -6.83
CA VAL A 123 -4.42 -22.36 -6.80
C VAL A 123 -3.89 -22.27 -8.22
N GLY A 124 -3.43 -21.11 -8.68
CA GLY A 124 -2.93 -21.01 -10.06
C GLY A 124 -2.22 -19.71 -10.41
N HIS A 125 -1.66 -19.69 -11.61
CA HIS A 125 -1.01 -18.54 -12.22
C HIS A 125 -1.23 -18.53 -13.74
N LEU A 126 -1.04 -17.37 -14.38
CA LEU A 126 -0.99 -17.27 -15.84
C LEU A 126 0.20 -18.08 -16.36
N THR A 127 0.09 -18.64 -17.57
CA THR A 127 1.25 -19.29 -18.20
C THR A 127 2.30 -18.23 -18.59
N PRO A 128 3.59 -18.53 -18.53
CA PRO A 128 4.61 -17.59 -18.99
C PRO A 128 4.44 -17.22 -20.46
N GLU A 129 3.98 -18.14 -21.30
CA GLU A 129 3.68 -17.86 -22.70
C GLU A 129 2.56 -16.83 -22.85
N ALA A 130 1.46 -16.95 -22.08
CA ALA A 130 0.39 -15.96 -22.08
C ALA A 130 0.89 -14.57 -21.66
N MET A 131 1.73 -14.50 -20.64
CA MET A 131 2.35 -13.24 -20.19
C MET A 131 3.21 -12.61 -21.29
N LEU A 132 4.04 -13.40 -21.98
CA LEU A 132 4.89 -12.95 -23.07
C LEU A 132 4.08 -12.49 -24.29
N ASP A 133 2.98 -13.16 -24.60
CA ASP A 133 2.10 -12.79 -25.70
C ASP A 133 1.33 -11.50 -25.40
N ILE A 134 0.82 -11.34 -24.17
CA ILE A 134 0.18 -10.10 -23.72
C ILE A 134 1.16 -8.93 -23.76
N THR A 135 2.40 -9.11 -23.30
CA THR A 135 3.42 -8.05 -23.33
C THR A 135 3.96 -7.77 -24.74
N GLY A 136 3.75 -8.68 -25.69
CA GLY A 136 4.24 -8.58 -27.06
C GLY A 136 5.75 -8.85 -27.17
N VAL A 137 6.30 -9.66 -26.26
CA VAL A 137 7.72 -10.02 -26.22
C VAL A 137 7.99 -11.21 -27.13
N THR A 138 8.76 -10.94 -28.19
CA THR A 138 9.11 -11.91 -29.23
C THR A 138 10.58 -12.32 -29.23
N ASN A 139 11.42 -11.68 -28.42
CA ASN A 139 12.83 -12.01 -28.30
C ASN A 139 13.00 -13.47 -27.82
N LYS A 140 13.68 -14.29 -28.63
CA LYS A 140 13.81 -15.74 -28.41
C LYS A 140 14.45 -16.07 -27.06
N GLU A 141 15.55 -15.41 -26.70
CA GLU A 141 16.26 -15.65 -25.45
C GLU A 141 15.39 -15.31 -24.23
N VAL A 142 14.70 -14.17 -24.28
CA VAL A 142 13.77 -13.76 -23.21
C VAL A 142 12.65 -14.79 -23.06
N ARG A 143 12.03 -15.21 -24.16
CA ARG A 143 10.94 -16.21 -24.11
C ARG A 143 11.42 -17.53 -23.53
N GLU A 144 12.54 -18.07 -24.02
CA GLU A 144 13.09 -19.35 -23.56
C GLU A 144 13.42 -19.32 -22.05
N LYS A 145 14.15 -18.30 -21.59
CA LYS A 145 14.55 -18.18 -20.18
C LYS A 145 13.37 -17.89 -19.26
N PHE A 146 12.44 -17.02 -19.68
CA PHE A 146 11.26 -16.70 -18.87
C PHE A 146 10.34 -17.90 -18.73
N ILE A 147 10.06 -18.64 -19.81
CA ILE A 147 9.24 -19.86 -19.77
C ILE A 147 9.89 -20.92 -18.87
N ALA A 148 11.19 -21.16 -19.03
CA ALA A 148 11.92 -22.15 -18.24
C ALA A 148 11.88 -21.85 -16.73
N SER A 149 11.76 -20.58 -16.34
CA SER A 149 11.74 -20.18 -14.92
C SER A 149 10.55 -20.74 -14.13
N PHE A 150 9.41 -21.00 -14.79
CA PHE A 150 8.20 -21.47 -14.12
C PHE A 150 8.21 -22.96 -13.80
N LYS A 151 9.03 -23.76 -14.51
CA LYS A 151 9.05 -25.22 -14.32
C LYS A 151 9.41 -25.63 -12.88
N PRO A 152 10.47 -25.11 -12.24
CA PRO A 152 10.75 -25.41 -10.83
C PRO A 152 9.61 -25.05 -9.88
N LEU A 153 8.87 -23.98 -10.17
CA LEU A 153 7.74 -23.54 -9.36
C LEU A 153 6.57 -24.53 -9.49
N ASP A 154 6.19 -24.88 -10.72
CA ASP A 154 5.16 -25.88 -11.02
C ASP A 154 5.47 -27.25 -10.42
N ASP A 155 6.70 -27.75 -10.64
CA ASP A 155 7.15 -29.04 -10.10
C ASP A 155 7.07 -29.05 -8.56
N MET A 156 7.35 -27.92 -7.91
CA MET A 156 7.28 -27.81 -6.46
C MET A 156 5.83 -27.79 -5.94
N VAL A 157 4.91 -27.11 -6.64
CA VAL A 157 3.47 -27.15 -6.32
C VAL A 157 2.95 -28.57 -6.45
N GLU A 158 3.23 -29.24 -7.57
CA GLU A 158 2.81 -30.62 -7.84
C GLU A 158 3.35 -31.58 -6.79
N LYS A 159 4.64 -31.51 -6.47
CA LYS A 159 5.28 -32.37 -5.48
C LYS A 159 4.72 -32.16 -4.07
N LYS A 160 4.43 -30.91 -3.69
CA LYS A 160 4.05 -30.58 -2.32
C LYS A 160 2.58 -30.84 -2.04
N PHE A 161 1.71 -30.45 -2.97
CA PHE A 161 0.26 -30.46 -2.74
C PHE A 161 -0.46 -31.55 -3.54
N GLY A 162 0.12 -32.02 -4.64
CA GLY A 162 -0.58 -32.84 -5.62
C GLY A 162 -1.73 -32.05 -6.26
N GLY A 163 -2.93 -32.63 -6.26
CA GLY A 163 -4.13 -32.00 -6.81
C GLY A 163 -4.32 -32.25 -8.30
N LYS A 164 -5.49 -31.86 -8.80
CA LYS A 164 -5.81 -32.01 -10.23
C LYS A 164 -5.31 -30.78 -10.97
N LYS A 165 -4.33 -30.97 -11.85
CA LYS A 165 -3.86 -29.93 -12.77
C LYS A 165 -4.92 -29.67 -13.86
N VAL A 166 -5.31 -28.42 -14.02
CA VAL A 166 -6.28 -27.94 -15.00
C VAL A 166 -5.65 -26.80 -15.78
N THR A 167 -5.76 -26.87 -17.11
CA THR A 167 -5.30 -25.80 -17.99
C THR A 167 -6.48 -25.02 -18.52
N ILE A 168 -6.41 -23.69 -18.45
CA ILE A 168 -7.43 -22.79 -18.97
C ILE A 168 -6.96 -22.28 -20.33
N PRO A 169 -7.70 -22.54 -21.44
CA PRO A 169 -7.35 -22.02 -22.75
C PRO A 169 -7.66 -20.53 -22.89
N PHE A 170 -7.03 -19.85 -23.84
CA PHE A 170 -7.47 -18.52 -24.25
C PHE A 170 -8.86 -18.59 -24.88
N ALA A 171 -9.81 -17.81 -24.38
CA ALA A 171 -11.09 -17.66 -25.08
C ALA A 171 -10.95 -16.74 -26.30
N LYS A 172 -10.20 -15.64 -26.16
CA LYS A 172 -9.88 -14.69 -27.22
C LYS A 172 -8.56 -13.99 -26.91
N THR A 173 -7.74 -13.76 -27.93
CA THR A 173 -6.54 -12.93 -27.84
C THR A 173 -6.89 -11.47 -28.14
N PRO A 174 -6.76 -10.53 -27.19
CA PRO A 174 -6.97 -9.11 -27.46
C PRO A 174 -5.91 -8.57 -28.43
N LYS A 175 -6.28 -7.59 -29.26
CA LYS A 175 -5.34 -6.94 -30.20
C LYS A 175 -4.52 -5.82 -29.55
N ASP A 176 -5.10 -5.15 -28.56
CA ASP A 176 -4.53 -3.98 -27.90
C ASP A 176 -4.29 -4.30 -26.42
N THR A 177 -3.18 -4.97 -26.15
CA THR A 177 -2.91 -5.66 -24.88
C THR A 177 -2.17 -4.81 -23.86
N MET A 178 -1.49 -3.73 -24.29
CA MET A 178 -0.59 -2.95 -23.44
C MET A 178 -0.88 -1.45 -23.53
N LEU A 179 -0.75 -0.77 -22.40
CA LEU A 179 -0.57 0.67 -22.33
C LEU A 179 0.91 0.96 -22.22
N ASN A 180 1.43 1.90 -23.01
CA ASN A 180 2.79 2.38 -22.90
C ASN A 180 2.83 3.91 -22.97
N PHE A 181 3.62 4.51 -22.08
CA PHE A 181 3.75 5.95 -21.94
C PHE A 181 5.20 6.36 -21.74
N GLU A 182 5.57 7.52 -22.28
CA GLU A 182 6.82 8.20 -21.98
C GLU A 182 6.55 9.52 -21.25
N TYR A 183 7.42 9.84 -20.29
CA TYR A 183 7.45 11.11 -19.58
C TYR A 183 8.83 11.72 -19.69
N GLU A 184 8.93 12.89 -20.32
CA GLU A 184 10.17 13.66 -20.42
C GLU A 184 10.28 14.59 -19.22
N PHE A 185 11.45 14.62 -18.57
CA PHE A 185 11.69 15.41 -17.37
C PHE A 185 13.06 16.10 -17.42
N ASP A 186 13.16 17.24 -16.73
CA ASP A 186 14.45 17.91 -16.53
C ASP A 186 15.27 17.10 -15.52
N ARG A 187 16.39 16.52 -15.99
CA ARG A 187 17.20 15.64 -15.17
C ARG A 187 17.97 16.41 -14.09
N PRO A 188 17.76 16.11 -12.80
CA PRO A 188 18.55 16.71 -11.73
C PRO A 188 19.94 16.07 -11.64
N ASP A 189 20.85 16.75 -10.95
CA ASP A 189 22.17 16.18 -10.59
C ASP A 189 22.01 14.95 -9.67
N ASP A 190 21.00 14.96 -8.80
CA ASP A 190 20.64 13.87 -7.88
C ASP A 190 19.26 13.32 -8.24
N MET A 191 19.23 12.10 -8.78
CA MET A 191 18.01 11.42 -9.19
C MET A 191 17.08 11.08 -8.01
N ASP A 192 17.60 10.97 -6.78
CA ASP A 192 16.78 10.62 -5.61
C ASP A 192 15.70 11.67 -5.32
N ASP A 193 16.04 12.96 -5.47
CA ASP A 193 15.08 14.05 -5.26
C ASP A 193 13.97 14.03 -6.32
N PHE A 194 14.30 13.70 -7.57
CA PHE A 194 13.31 13.49 -8.63
C PHE A 194 12.43 12.27 -8.35
N VAL A 195 13.02 11.12 -8.02
CA VAL A 195 12.29 9.88 -7.70
C VAL A 195 11.27 10.14 -6.59
N ASP A 196 11.70 10.75 -5.50
CA ASP A 196 10.86 11.10 -4.36
C ASP A 196 9.64 11.96 -4.75
N GLU A 197 9.88 13.00 -5.55
CA GLU A 197 8.83 13.94 -5.96
C GLU A 197 7.90 13.31 -6.98
N PHE A 198 8.45 12.64 -7.99
CA PHE A 198 7.73 11.93 -9.02
C PHE A 198 6.81 10.89 -8.40
N GLN A 199 7.35 9.95 -7.61
CA GLN A 199 6.55 8.88 -7.00
C GLN A 199 5.43 9.45 -6.14
N ASN A 200 5.70 10.46 -5.31
CA ASN A 200 4.65 11.04 -4.49
C ASN A 200 3.55 11.71 -5.34
N LYS A 201 3.88 12.48 -6.37
CA LYS A 201 2.88 13.09 -7.25
C LYS A 201 2.11 12.01 -8.02
N PHE A 202 2.81 11.03 -8.53
CA PHE A 202 2.29 9.93 -9.33
C PHE A 202 1.28 9.11 -8.55
N GLU A 203 1.67 8.60 -7.37
CA GLU A 203 0.78 7.85 -6.49
C GLU A 203 -0.46 8.68 -6.11
N ASN A 204 -0.30 9.98 -5.84
CA ASN A 204 -1.43 10.87 -5.53
C ASN A 204 -2.40 11.05 -6.70
N ALA A 205 -1.92 11.07 -7.95
CA ALA A 205 -2.78 11.18 -9.13
C ALA A 205 -3.76 9.99 -9.20
N PHE A 206 -3.26 8.78 -8.91
CA PHE A 206 -4.06 7.55 -8.83
C PHE A 206 -4.96 7.53 -7.57
N ILE A 207 -4.43 7.87 -6.39
CA ILE A 207 -5.21 7.89 -5.13
C ILE A 207 -6.39 8.87 -5.21
N ASN A 208 -6.21 10.03 -5.83
CA ASN A 208 -7.28 11.01 -6.02
C ASN A 208 -8.44 10.46 -6.87
N LYS A 209 -8.16 9.48 -7.73
CA LYS A 209 -9.11 8.75 -8.56
C LYS A 209 -9.54 7.40 -7.95
N LYS A 210 -9.35 7.22 -6.64
CA LYS A 210 -9.77 6.02 -5.86
C LYS A 210 -9.01 4.73 -6.18
N TYR A 211 -7.91 4.82 -6.92
CA TYR A 211 -6.94 3.74 -6.98
C TYR A 211 -6.14 3.70 -5.69
N LEU A 212 -5.49 2.57 -5.47
CA LEU A 212 -4.56 2.36 -4.39
C LEU A 212 -3.35 1.62 -4.91
N ILE A 213 -2.21 1.97 -4.34
CA ILE A 213 -0.94 1.31 -4.59
C ILE A 213 -0.89 0.12 -3.65
N ALA A 214 -1.43 -1.01 -4.12
CA ALA A 214 -1.52 -2.24 -3.35
C ALA A 214 -0.12 -2.81 -3.05
N GLY A 215 0.84 -2.53 -3.92
CA GLY A 215 2.22 -2.94 -3.78
C GLY A 215 3.17 -2.03 -4.56
N PHE A 216 4.43 -2.05 -4.13
CA PHE A 216 5.55 -1.38 -4.78
C PHE A 216 6.77 -2.28 -4.68
N TYR A 217 7.47 -2.47 -5.79
CA TYR A 217 8.67 -3.29 -5.83
C TYR A 217 9.76 -2.62 -6.66
N ASN A 218 10.81 -2.16 -6.00
CA ASN A 218 11.99 -1.60 -6.65
C ASN A 218 13.00 -2.73 -6.89
N PHE A 219 13.22 -3.08 -8.15
CA PHE A 219 14.16 -4.14 -8.53
C PHE A 219 15.61 -3.74 -8.25
N MET A 220 15.91 -2.43 -8.29
CA MET A 220 17.22 -1.90 -7.92
C MET A 220 17.56 -2.12 -6.44
N ASP A 221 16.55 -2.21 -5.56
CA ASP A 221 16.75 -2.40 -4.11
C ASP A 221 17.02 -3.87 -3.72
N THR A 222 17.06 -4.79 -4.68
CA THR A 222 17.42 -6.19 -4.42
C THR A 222 18.92 -6.32 -4.20
N ASP A 223 19.37 -7.43 -3.60
CA ASP A 223 20.78 -7.57 -3.18
C ASP A 223 21.79 -7.44 -4.36
N ASN A 224 21.39 -7.87 -5.57
CA ASN A 224 22.20 -7.74 -6.79
C ASN A 224 21.64 -6.71 -7.78
N GLY A 225 20.60 -5.95 -7.40
CA GLY A 225 19.80 -5.13 -8.30
C GLY A 225 20.60 -4.03 -8.97
N GLU A 226 21.38 -3.27 -8.20
CA GLU A 226 22.22 -2.19 -8.71
C GLU A 226 23.28 -2.67 -9.72
N ASP A 227 23.81 -3.88 -9.53
CA ASP A 227 24.83 -4.47 -10.40
C ASP A 227 24.23 -5.00 -11.71
N ILE A 228 23.13 -5.77 -11.61
CA ILE A 228 22.45 -6.37 -12.77
C ILE A 228 21.78 -5.29 -13.62
N LEU A 229 21.21 -4.26 -12.98
CA LEU A 229 20.50 -3.15 -13.63
C LEU A 229 21.33 -1.85 -13.64
N LYS A 230 22.67 -1.94 -13.63
CA LYS A 230 23.62 -0.80 -13.63
C LYS A 230 23.40 0.27 -14.72
N ASP A 231 22.66 -0.12 -15.74
CA ASP A 231 22.28 0.64 -16.93
C ASP A 231 20.98 1.45 -16.74
N TYR A 232 20.35 1.35 -15.58
CA TYR A 232 19.14 2.06 -15.18
C TYR A 232 19.42 2.95 -13.96
N ASP A 233 18.81 4.12 -13.92
CA ASP A 233 18.74 4.93 -12.70
C ASP A 233 17.51 4.53 -11.85
N ILE A 234 16.48 4.01 -12.52
CA ILE A 234 15.19 3.67 -11.93
C ILE A 234 14.70 2.37 -12.59
N PHE A 235 14.26 1.40 -11.79
CA PHE A 235 13.49 0.27 -12.27
C PHE A 235 12.58 -0.29 -11.15
N TRP A 236 11.28 -0.05 -11.24
CA TRP A 236 10.32 -0.58 -10.26
C TRP A 236 8.98 -0.95 -10.89
N ALA A 237 8.17 -1.68 -10.13
CA ALA A 237 6.80 -2.02 -10.44
C ALA A 237 5.84 -1.53 -9.36
N TYR A 238 4.73 -0.93 -9.79
CA TYR A 238 3.56 -0.66 -8.96
C TYR A 238 2.52 -1.75 -9.16
N SER A 239 1.89 -2.16 -8.08
CA SER A 239 0.69 -2.99 -8.09
C SER A 239 -0.52 -2.07 -7.89
N LEU A 240 -1.20 -1.73 -8.98
CA LEU A 240 -2.38 -0.86 -8.95
C LEU A 240 -3.63 -1.69 -8.67
N CYS A 241 -4.49 -1.19 -7.79
CA CYS A 241 -5.80 -1.78 -7.54
C CYS A 241 -6.88 -0.71 -7.38
N HIS A 242 -8.10 -1.07 -7.76
CA HIS A 242 -9.30 -0.26 -7.57
C HIS A 242 -10.38 -1.13 -6.90
N PHE A 243 -10.72 -0.87 -5.64
CA PHE A 243 -11.56 -1.78 -4.84
C PHE A 243 -12.94 -2.03 -5.45
N GLY A 244 -13.55 -1.03 -6.09
CA GLY A 244 -14.85 -1.19 -6.76
C GLY A 244 -14.78 -2.14 -7.95
N TYR A 245 -13.69 -2.07 -8.72
CA TYR A 245 -13.42 -3.01 -9.81
C TYR A 245 -13.13 -4.40 -9.25
N SER A 246 -12.24 -4.48 -8.26
CA SER A 246 -11.77 -5.72 -7.66
C SER A 246 -12.92 -6.53 -7.05
N TYR A 247 -13.75 -5.89 -6.22
CA TYR A 247 -14.96 -6.51 -5.66
C TYR A 247 -15.96 -6.90 -6.76
N GLY A 248 -16.26 -5.99 -7.69
CA GLY A 248 -17.20 -6.26 -8.79
C GLY A 248 -16.76 -7.42 -9.70
N MET A 249 -15.46 -7.54 -9.95
CA MET A 249 -14.88 -8.57 -10.79
C MET A 249 -14.81 -9.92 -10.08
N PHE A 250 -14.36 -9.95 -8.82
CA PHE A 250 -13.96 -11.19 -8.14
C PHE A 250 -14.99 -11.75 -7.14
N ASP A 251 -15.80 -10.92 -6.48
CA ASP A 251 -16.52 -11.32 -5.27
C ASP A 251 -17.99 -10.85 -5.20
N THR A 252 -18.64 -10.82 -6.36
CA THR A 252 -20.10 -10.61 -6.49
C THR A 252 -20.78 -11.82 -7.12
N LYS A 253 -22.12 -11.86 -7.12
CA LYS A 253 -22.85 -12.94 -7.80
C LYS A 253 -22.42 -13.06 -9.27
N GLY A 254 -22.04 -14.26 -9.71
CA GLY A 254 -21.52 -14.52 -11.06
C GLY A 254 -20.10 -13.99 -11.31
N ALA A 255 -19.34 -13.68 -10.25
CA ALA A 255 -18.01 -13.14 -10.37
C ALA A 255 -16.98 -14.17 -10.84
N ARG A 256 -15.87 -13.63 -11.33
CA ARG A 256 -14.74 -14.35 -11.92
C ARG A 256 -13.57 -14.28 -10.95
N ALA A 257 -13.61 -15.07 -9.88
CA ALA A 257 -12.49 -15.15 -8.95
C ALA A 257 -11.18 -15.58 -9.65
N ASP A 258 -11.30 -16.40 -10.71
CA ASP A 258 -10.23 -16.77 -11.64
C ASP A 258 -9.61 -15.57 -12.37
N ALA A 259 -10.33 -14.46 -12.55
CA ALA A 259 -9.74 -13.22 -13.07
C ALA A 259 -8.68 -12.61 -12.12
N GLY A 260 -8.62 -13.06 -10.87
CA GLY A 260 -7.56 -12.71 -9.92
C GLY A 260 -6.16 -13.11 -10.40
N LEU A 261 -6.02 -13.96 -11.42
CA LEU A 261 -4.74 -14.31 -12.04
C LEU A 261 -4.00 -13.09 -12.62
N PHE A 262 -4.74 -12.05 -13.00
CA PHE A 262 -4.22 -10.79 -13.53
C PHE A 262 -3.99 -9.72 -12.45
N ALA A 263 -4.37 -9.99 -11.20
CA ALA A 263 -4.19 -9.08 -10.09
C ALA A 263 -2.94 -9.45 -9.28
N PRO A 264 -2.11 -8.51 -8.81
CA PRO A 264 -2.30 -7.08 -8.95
C PRO A 264 -2.00 -6.61 -10.38
N CYS A 265 -2.66 -5.52 -10.79
CA CYS A 265 -2.41 -4.91 -12.09
C CYS A 265 -1.02 -4.24 -12.04
N THR A 266 -0.02 -4.89 -12.65
CA THR A 266 1.37 -4.44 -12.58
C THR A 266 1.65 -3.35 -13.62
N MET A 267 2.09 -2.20 -13.12
CA MET A 267 2.59 -1.08 -13.91
C MET A 267 4.07 -0.89 -13.64
N TYR A 268 4.91 -1.21 -14.62
CA TYR A 268 6.35 -1.03 -14.49
C TYR A 268 6.78 0.37 -14.91
N VAL A 269 7.86 0.84 -14.31
CA VAL A 269 8.47 2.16 -14.55
C VAL A 269 9.98 2.00 -14.58
N PHE A 270 10.63 2.57 -15.59
CA PHE A 270 12.09 2.65 -15.62
C PHE A 270 12.63 3.95 -16.23
N VAL A 271 13.86 4.29 -15.87
CA VAL A 271 14.69 5.33 -16.51
C VAL A 271 16.05 4.72 -16.81
N ARG A 272 16.46 4.75 -18.09
CA ARG A 272 17.81 4.37 -18.52
C ARG A 272 18.82 5.41 -18.02
N LYS A 273 20.02 4.95 -17.64
CA LYS A 273 21.11 5.81 -17.19
C LYS A 273 21.43 6.90 -18.22
N GLY A 274 21.46 8.14 -17.76
CA GLY A 274 21.71 9.33 -18.60
C GLY A 274 20.54 9.75 -19.49
N SER A 275 19.38 9.07 -19.40
CA SER A 275 18.16 9.47 -20.12
C SER A 275 17.35 10.49 -19.31
N ASN A 276 16.66 11.38 -20.03
CA ASN A 276 15.66 12.31 -19.50
C ASN A 276 14.23 11.78 -19.72
N LYS A 277 14.11 10.50 -20.05
CA LYS A 277 12.84 9.83 -20.33
C LYS A 277 12.56 8.73 -19.34
N LEU A 278 11.42 8.84 -18.69
CA LEU A 278 10.79 7.81 -17.90
C LEU A 278 9.80 7.04 -18.75
N VAL A 279 9.89 5.71 -18.72
CA VAL A 279 9.05 4.80 -19.50
C VAL A 279 8.11 4.07 -18.55
N ILE A 280 6.83 4.00 -18.91
CA ILE A 280 5.81 3.25 -18.19
C ILE A 280 5.17 2.24 -19.15
N GLY A 281 4.93 1.02 -18.66
CA GLY A 281 4.07 0.06 -19.33
C GLY A 281 3.18 -0.71 -18.36
N MET A 282 2.02 -1.13 -18.84
CA MET A 282 1.03 -1.88 -18.06
C MET A 282 0.13 -2.72 -18.99
N PRO A 283 -0.13 -4.01 -18.68
CA PRO A 283 -1.17 -4.78 -19.34
C PRO A 283 -2.56 -4.16 -19.13
N LYS A 284 -3.34 -4.03 -20.21
CA LYS A 284 -4.72 -3.53 -20.16
C LYS A 284 -5.67 -4.51 -19.47
N LEU A 285 -6.75 -3.99 -18.92
CA LEU A 285 -7.81 -4.79 -18.31
C LEU A 285 -8.64 -5.55 -19.36
N VAL A 286 -8.65 -5.09 -20.62
CA VAL A 286 -9.20 -5.86 -21.76
C VAL A 286 -8.61 -7.26 -21.86
N ASN A 287 -7.36 -7.48 -21.44
CA ASN A 287 -6.76 -8.82 -21.39
C ASN A 287 -7.56 -9.75 -20.48
N VAL A 288 -8.01 -9.26 -19.32
CA VAL A 288 -8.85 -10.01 -18.38
C VAL A 288 -10.18 -10.37 -19.04
N MET A 289 -10.81 -9.38 -19.69
CA MET A 289 -12.14 -9.54 -20.28
C MET A 289 -12.13 -10.52 -21.46
N ASP A 290 -11.26 -10.31 -22.44
CA ASP A 290 -11.21 -11.10 -23.67
C ASP A 290 -10.68 -12.52 -23.41
N SER A 291 -9.60 -12.67 -22.63
CA SER A 291 -8.99 -13.99 -22.41
C SER A 291 -9.89 -14.96 -21.64
N LEU A 292 -10.74 -14.43 -20.75
CA LEU A 292 -11.68 -15.21 -19.93
C LEU A 292 -13.12 -15.19 -20.46
N ASN A 293 -13.38 -14.55 -21.61
CA ASN A 293 -14.72 -14.36 -22.19
C ASN A 293 -15.73 -13.76 -21.20
N ILE A 294 -15.36 -12.67 -20.55
CA ILE A 294 -16.25 -11.96 -19.61
C ILE A 294 -17.21 -11.09 -20.41
N THR A 295 -18.48 -11.52 -20.49
CA THR A 295 -19.53 -10.83 -21.25
C THR A 295 -20.58 -10.15 -20.37
N ASP A 296 -20.48 -10.27 -19.04
CA ASP A 296 -21.41 -9.64 -18.11
C ASP A 296 -21.32 -8.10 -18.22
N PRO A 297 -22.41 -7.39 -18.54
CA PRO A 297 -22.36 -5.95 -18.83
C PRO A 297 -21.78 -5.09 -17.70
N LYS A 298 -21.99 -5.48 -16.43
CA LYS A 298 -21.45 -4.72 -15.29
C LYS A 298 -19.93 -4.85 -15.21
N ARG A 299 -19.39 -6.04 -15.45
CA ARG A 299 -17.94 -6.29 -15.45
C ARG A 299 -17.25 -5.71 -16.68
N VAL A 300 -17.89 -5.79 -17.84
CA VAL A 300 -17.41 -5.13 -19.06
C VAL A 300 -17.31 -3.62 -18.84
N ALA A 301 -18.34 -2.98 -18.31
CA ALA A 301 -18.32 -1.54 -18.06
C ALA A 301 -17.23 -1.13 -17.04
N LEU A 302 -16.95 -1.96 -16.03
CA LEU A 302 -15.84 -1.73 -15.10
C LEU A 302 -14.47 -1.79 -15.81
N VAL A 303 -14.27 -2.74 -16.72
CA VAL A 303 -13.04 -2.86 -17.52
C VAL A 303 -12.88 -1.64 -18.43
N GLU A 304 -13.92 -1.30 -19.21
CA GLU A 304 -13.91 -0.16 -20.14
C GLU A 304 -13.67 1.16 -19.42
N GLN A 305 -14.28 1.36 -18.25
CA GLN A 305 -14.07 2.55 -17.43
C GLN A 305 -12.59 2.71 -17.06
N LEU A 306 -11.96 1.68 -16.51
CA LEU A 306 -10.58 1.78 -16.02
C LEU A 306 -9.56 1.81 -17.17
N ASP A 307 -9.82 1.09 -18.28
CA ASP A 307 -8.99 1.17 -19.49
C ASP A 307 -9.07 2.54 -20.19
N LYS A 308 -10.11 3.35 -19.92
CA LYS A 308 -10.16 4.77 -20.30
C LYS A 308 -9.51 5.68 -19.26
N GLU A 309 -9.75 5.42 -17.98
CA GLU A 309 -9.33 6.31 -16.89
C GLU A 309 -7.83 6.25 -16.61
N ILE A 310 -7.19 5.08 -16.59
CA ILE A 310 -5.75 4.97 -16.33
C ILE A 310 -4.94 5.76 -17.37
N PRO A 311 -5.16 5.60 -18.69
CA PRO A 311 -4.50 6.44 -19.71
C PRO A 311 -4.78 7.93 -19.54
N GLN A 312 -5.99 8.30 -19.12
CA GLN A 312 -6.33 9.70 -18.88
C GLN A 312 -5.54 10.28 -17.69
N ILE A 313 -5.39 9.53 -16.59
CA ILE A 313 -4.58 9.94 -15.44
C ILE A 313 -3.12 10.17 -15.86
N LEU A 314 -2.55 9.25 -16.64
CA LEU A 314 -1.17 9.36 -17.13
C LEU A 314 -1.01 10.57 -18.08
N THR A 315 -2.00 10.79 -18.96
CA THR A 315 -2.01 11.95 -19.87
C THR A 315 -2.12 13.26 -19.09
N ASP A 316 -3.00 13.34 -18.08
CA ASP A 316 -3.18 14.52 -17.21
C ASP A 316 -1.93 14.78 -16.36
N PHE A 317 -1.16 13.74 -16.05
CA PHE A 317 0.14 13.86 -15.39
C PHE A 317 1.22 14.47 -16.31
N GLY A 318 0.97 14.56 -17.62
CA GLY A 318 1.89 15.10 -18.61
C GLY A 318 2.63 14.03 -19.42
N MET A 319 2.19 12.78 -19.38
CA MET A 319 2.80 11.69 -20.14
C MET A 319 2.22 11.58 -21.55
N VAL A 320 3.01 11.00 -22.46
CA VAL A 320 2.63 10.79 -23.87
C VAL A 320 2.49 9.30 -24.15
N ALA A 321 1.32 8.90 -24.67
CA ALA A 321 1.08 7.52 -25.09
C ALA A 321 1.96 7.16 -26.30
N VAL A 322 2.51 5.95 -26.31
CA VAL A 322 3.40 5.46 -27.37
C VAL A 322 3.10 4.00 -27.76
N GLU A 323 3.60 3.57 -28.92
CA GLU A 323 3.45 2.19 -29.42
C GLU A 323 4.09 1.14 -28.49
N ASN A 324 3.52 -0.07 -28.46
CA ASN A 324 4.10 -1.22 -27.75
C ASN A 324 5.23 -1.87 -28.57
N VAL A 325 6.42 -1.30 -28.50
CA VAL A 325 7.65 -1.90 -29.05
C VAL A 325 8.68 -2.08 -27.95
N ASN A 326 9.72 -2.88 -28.20
CA ASN A 326 10.83 -2.99 -27.24
C ASN A 326 11.59 -1.65 -27.21
N PRO A 327 11.53 -0.89 -26.09
CA PRO A 327 12.07 0.46 -26.01
C PRO A 327 13.60 0.52 -25.95
N LEU A 328 14.27 -0.62 -25.79
CA LEU A 328 15.75 -0.71 -25.83
C LEU A 328 16.29 -0.85 -27.26
N THR A 329 15.47 -1.31 -28.19
CA THR A 329 15.88 -1.60 -29.58
C THR A 329 15.16 -0.75 -30.61
N GLN A 330 14.04 -0.13 -30.24
CA GLN A 330 13.20 0.68 -31.12
C GLN A 330 12.76 1.95 -30.42
N THR A 331 12.66 3.04 -31.18
CA THR A 331 12.03 4.28 -30.70
C THR A 331 10.53 4.18 -30.90
N PRO A 332 9.71 4.14 -29.84
CA PRO A 332 8.27 3.97 -29.96
C PRO A 332 7.64 5.24 -30.54
N LYS A 333 6.71 5.10 -31.49
CA LYS A 333 6.01 6.26 -32.06
C LYS A 333 4.94 6.76 -31.10
N LYS A 334 4.75 8.09 -31.07
CA LYS A 334 3.67 8.72 -30.31
C LYS A 334 2.31 8.32 -30.89
N LEU A 335 1.41 7.87 -30.02
CA LEU A 335 0.03 7.57 -30.41
C LEU A 335 -0.80 8.85 -30.33
N LEU A 336 -1.56 9.15 -31.38
CA LEU A 336 -2.47 10.29 -31.40
C LEU A 336 -3.67 10.02 -30.50
N VAL A 337 -3.67 10.62 -29.31
CA VAL A 337 -4.84 10.61 -28.43
C VAL A 337 -5.90 11.52 -29.05
N LYS A 338 -7.02 10.97 -29.54
CA LYS A 338 -8.19 11.77 -29.92
C LYS A 338 -8.71 12.47 -28.65
N LYS A 339 -8.46 13.78 -28.54
CA LYS A 339 -9.09 14.61 -27.50
C LYS A 339 -10.58 14.69 -27.75
N GLU A 340 -11.38 13.88 -27.08
CA GLU A 340 -12.80 14.18 -26.90
C GLU A 340 -12.89 15.48 -26.10
N HIS A 341 -13.53 16.50 -26.69
CA HIS A 341 -13.73 17.80 -26.06
C HIS A 341 -14.64 17.63 -24.84
N GLN A 342 -14.10 17.85 -23.64
CA GLN A 342 -14.90 18.31 -22.51
C GLN A 342 -14.84 19.84 -22.43
N PRO A 343 -15.92 20.52 -21.97
CA PRO A 343 -16.01 21.97 -21.97
C PRO A 343 -14.89 22.60 -21.14
N LYS A 344 -14.23 23.62 -21.70
CA LYS A 344 -13.16 24.39 -21.04
C LYS A 344 -13.69 25.02 -19.74
N THR A 345 -13.16 24.60 -18.60
CA THR A 345 -13.13 25.46 -17.40
C THR A 345 -12.06 26.53 -17.58
N PRO A 346 -12.35 27.83 -17.35
CA PRO A 346 -11.36 28.91 -17.49
C PRO A 346 -10.25 28.85 -16.42
N PRO A 347 -9.11 29.53 -16.64
CA PRO A 347 -7.96 29.50 -15.74
C PRO A 347 -8.27 30.10 -14.37
N VAL A 348 -7.65 29.53 -13.33
CA VAL A 348 -7.74 29.95 -11.93
C VAL A 348 -7.24 31.39 -11.78
N ALA A 349 -8.16 32.33 -11.60
CA ALA A 349 -7.87 33.64 -11.02
C ALA A 349 -8.01 33.55 -9.49
N LYS A 350 -7.12 34.28 -8.79
CA LYS A 350 -7.04 34.43 -7.33
C LYS A 350 -8.43 34.68 -6.71
N VAL A 351 -8.75 33.95 -5.65
CA VAL A 351 -9.97 34.18 -4.86
C VAL A 351 -9.62 34.93 -3.58
N GLU A 352 -10.05 36.18 -3.51
CA GLU A 352 -10.31 36.90 -2.26
C GLU A 352 -11.63 36.41 -1.64
N ASP A 353 -11.67 36.42 -0.32
CA ASP A 353 -12.78 36.03 0.54
C ASP A 353 -14.06 36.82 0.28
N LYS A 354 -15.19 36.14 0.03
CA LYS A 354 -16.52 36.57 0.48
C LYS A 354 -17.40 35.39 0.90
N LYS A 355 -17.99 35.53 2.09
CA LYS A 355 -19.04 34.69 2.68
C LYS A 355 -20.36 34.84 1.90
N GLU A 356 -21.13 33.77 1.73
CA GLU A 356 -22.58 33.76 2.00
C GLU A 356 -23.23 32.35 1.95
N VAL A 357 -23.95 32.05 3.04
CA VAL A 357 -25.29 31.45 3.22
C VAL A 357 -25.70 30.12 2.55
N VAL A 358 -26.19 29.25 3.43
CA VAL A 358 -26.77 27.93 3.25
C VAL A 358 -28.14 27.97 2.56
N SER A 359 -28.34 27.11 1.56
CA SER A 359 -29.67 26.67 1.10
C SER A 359 -29.69 25.14 0.95
N LYS A 360 -30.69 24.51 1.58
CA LYS A 360 -30.92 23.05 1.62
C LYS A 360 -31.43 22.56 0.26
N ARG A 361 -30.88 21.47 -0.28
CA ARG A 361 -31.45 20.70 -1.40
C ARG A 361 -31.36 19.19 -1.11
N PRO A 362 -32.35 18.35 -1.48
CA PRO A 362 -32.47 16.96 -1.02
C PRO A 362 -31.42 16.03 -1.66
N GLU A 363 -31.01 14.99 -0.91
CA GLU A 363 -30.08 13.95 -1.35
C GLU A 363 -30.64 13.16 -2.56
N LYS A 364 -29.96 13.27 -3.71
CA LYS A 364 -30.10 12.36 -4.85
C LYS A 364 -29.12 11.20 -4.71
N VAL A 365 -29.60 10.00 -5.02
CA VAL A 365 -28.84 8.75 -5.20
C VAL A 365 -27.64 9.00 -6.14
N LYS A 366 -26.44 8.53 -5.77
CA LYS A 366 -25.29 8.54 -6.68
C LYS A 366 -25.44 7.40 -7.69
N GLU A 367 -26.02 7.72 -8.83
CA GLU A 367 -25.92 6.95 -10.06
C GLU A 367 -24.64 7.39 -10.78
N GLU A 368 -23.73 6.45 -11.06
CA GLU A 368 -22.61 6.70 -11.96
C GLU A 368 -23.00 6.14 -13.32
N LYS A 369 -23.34 7.03 -14.26
CA LYS A 369 -23.71 6.69 -15.63
C LYS A 369 -22.45 6.52 -16.46
N VAL A 370 -22.30 5.36 -17.10
CA VAL A 370 -21.24 5.09 -18.08
C VAL A 370 -21.89 4.95 -19.46
N GLU A 371 -21.50 5.81 -20.41
CA GLU A 371 -21.86 5.66 -21.83
C GLU A 371 -20.91 4.64 -22.48
N THR A 372 -21.45 3.53 -22.98
CA THR A 372 -20.72 2.56 -23.81
C THR A 372 -21.28 2.58 -25.24
N HIS A 373 -20.53 2.07 -26.22
CA HIS A 373 -20.86 2.11 -27.65
C HIS A 373 -22.15 1.38 -28.07
N SER A 374 -23.00 0.92 -27.14
CA SER A 374 -24.40 0.54 -27.45
C SER A 374 -25.26 0.23 -26.20
N ARG A 375 -25.31 1.13 -25.19
CA ARG A 375 -26.43 1.38 -24.21
C ARG A 375 -25.91 2.03 -22.91
N GLU A 376 -26.75 2.86 -22.26
CA GLU A 376 -26.50 3.34 -20.88
C GLU A 376 -26.59 2.17 -19.89
N VAL A 377 -25.54 1.92 -19.11
CA VAL A 377 -25.54 0.89 -18.03
C VAL A 377 -25.35 1.58 -16.68
N ASN A 378 -26.33 1.45 -15.79
CA ASN A 378 -26.23 1.91 -14.40
C ASN A 378 -25.50 0.86 -13.56
N ILE A 379 -24.25 1.12 -13.19
CA ILE A 379 -23.49 0.27 -12.25
C ILE A 379 -23.91 0.63 -10.82
N ILE A 380 -24.85 -0.14 -10.26
CA ILE A 380 -25.24 -0.01 -8.85
C ILE A 380 -24.39 -1.00 -8.04
N LEU A 381 -23.33 -0.51 -7.39
CA LEU A 381 -22.67 -1.24 -6.32
C LEU A 381 -23.60 -1.29 -5.09
N PRO A 382 -23.67 -2.40 -4.34
CA PRO A 382 -24.51 -2.49 -3.15
C PRO A 382 -24.14 -1.38 -2.15
N LYS A 383 -25.16 -0.69 -1.64
CA LYS A 383 -24.98 0.26 -0.54
C LYS A 383 -24.60 -0.54 0.71
N VAL A 384 -23.56 -0.11 1.42
CA VAL A 384 -23.10 -0.72 2.69
C VAL A 384 -24.32 -0.99 3.60
N PRO A 385 -24.60 -2.25 3.98
CA PRO A 385 -25.80 -2.58 4.75
C PRO A 385 -25.80 -1.92 6.13
N THR A 386 -26.92 -1.29 6.49
CA THR A 386 -27.19 -0.87 7.87
C THR A 386 -27.52 -2.07 8.76
N PRO A 387 -26.98 -2.17 10.00
CA PRO A 387 -27.17 -3.34 10.86
C PRO A 387 -28.64 -3.59 11.25
N VAL A 388 -29.06 -4.86 11.18
CA VAL A 388 -30.36 -5.36 11.65
C VAL A 388 -30.43 -5.29 13.18
N LYS A 389 -31.54 -4.79 13.74
CA LYS A 389 -31.80 -4.77 15.19
C LYS A 389 -32.47 -6.07 15.64
N VAL A 390 -31.88 -6.74 16.63
CA VAL A 390 -32.55 -7.75 17.47
C VAL A 390 -32.97 -7.05 18.77
N ASN A 391 -34.25 -7.17 19.16
CA ASN A 391 -34.73 -6.69 20.45
C ASN A 391 -34.71 -7.84 21.47
N THR A 392 -34.03 -7.64 22.59
CA THR A 392 -34.31 -8.34 23.85
C THR A 392 -35.19 -7.48 24.75
N ILE A 393 -36.11 -8.17 25.41
CA ILE A 393 -37.21 -7.75 26.28
C ILE A 393 -36.69 -7.16 27.61
N ASN A 394 -37.42 -6.19 28.19
CA ASN A 394 -37.84 -6.19 29.61
C ASN A 394 -38.66 -4.93 29.98
N ASP A 395 -39.94 -5.18 30.29
CA ASP A 395 -40.67 -4.81 31.51
C ASP A 395 -40.39 -3.47 32.20
N ASN A 396 -41.35 -2.54 32.09
CA ASN A 396 -42.39 -2.30 33.10
C ASN A 396 -43.00 -0.90 32.90
N ASN A 397 -44.32 -0.82 32.72
CA ASN A 397 -45.13 0.27 33.24
C ASN A 397 -46.58 -0.19 33.46
N ILE A 398 -47.10 0.08 34.65
CA ILE A 398 -48.53 0.18 35.01
C ILE A 398 -48.90 1.65 34.73
N SER A 399 -50.03 2.12 34.17
CA SER A 399 -51.34 1.57 33.80
C SER A 399 -52.13 2.58 32.93
N ASN A 400 -53.06 2.07 32.09
CA ASN A 400 -54.41 2.57 31.69
C ASN A 400 -54.54 3.97 31.02
N ASN A 401 -55.35 4.25 29.98
CA ASN A 401 -56.39 3.53 29.22
C ASN A 401 -56.73 4.34 27.91
N THR A 402 -57.15 3.64 26.84
CA THR A 402 -58.01 4.07 25.68
C THR A 402 -57.56 5.27 24.79
N THR A 403 -57.55 5.28 23.44
CA THR A 403 -58.22 4.51 22.37
C THR A 403 -57.49 4.75 21.02
N THR A 404 -57.52 3.76 20.13
CA THR A 404 -57.06 3.63 18.72
C THR A 404 -57.21 4.88 17.82
N ASN A 405 -56.40 5.18 16.78
CA ASN A 405 -55.72 4.34 15.79
C ASN A 405 -54.74 5.19 14.92
N LEU A 406 -53.68 4.55 14.41
CA LEU A 406 -52.93 4.84 13.16
C LEU A 406 -51.87 5.96 13.13
N ASP A 407 -50.71 5.65 13.73
CA ASP A 407 -49.34 5.73 13.19
C ASP A 407 -48.96 6.83 12.16
N ASP A 408 -48.72 8.05 12.64
CA ASP A 408 -47.66 8.93 12.13
C ASP A 408 -46.52 8.98 13.16
N HIS A 409 -45.51 8.14 12.94
CA HIS A 409 -44.22 8.28 13.58
C HIS A 409 -43.15 8.38 12.52
N SER A 410 -43.11 9.54 11.85
CA SER A 410 -41.87 10.07 11.29
C SER A 410 -40.77 10.07 12.36
N ILE A 411 -40.00 8.97 12.42
CA ILE A 411 -38.76 8.92 13.20
C ILE A 411 -37.77 9.87 12.54
N LYS A 412 -37.58 11.03 13.16
CA LYS A 412 -36.47 11.93 12.87
C LYS A 412 -35.17 11.18 13.15
N PHE A 413 -34.55 10.63 12.11
CA PHE A 413 -33.23 10.03 12.20
C PHE A 413 -32.18 11.11 12.49
N SER A 414 -31.78 11.19 13.75
CA SER A 414 -30.56 11.91 14.15
C SER A 414 -29.35 11.26 13.46
N LYS A 415 -28.51 12.06 12.79
CA LYS A 415 -27.17 11.69 12.34
C LYS A 415 -26.33 11.23 13.55
N ARG A 416 -26.40 9.95 13.91
CA ARG A 416 -25.63 9.42 15.03
C ARG A 416 -24.30 8.90 14.52
N TYR A 417 -23.30 9.76 14.68
CA TYR A 417 -21.89 9.41 14.69
C TYR A 417 -21.56 8.56 15.94
N PRO A 418 -20.48 7.75 15.92
CA PRO A 418 -19.96 7.18 17.16
C PRO A 418 -19.68 8.31 18.16
N PRO A 419 -19.91 8.10 19.48
CA PRO A 419 -19.66 9.15 20.47
C PRO A 419 -18.22 9.66 20.36
N GLY A 420 -18.05 10.93 19.96
CA GLY A 420 -16.75 11.58 19.82
C GLY A 420 -16.14 11.65 18.40
N TYR A 421 -16.85 11.29 17.34
CA TYR A 421 -16.35 11.42 15.96
C TYR A 421 -16.12 12.87 15.53
N ILE A 422 -14.91 13.17 15.03
CA ILE A 422 -14.54 14.49 14.48
C ILE A 422 -13.89 14.29 13.10
N SER A 423 -14.32 15.07 12.11
CA SER A 423 -13.80 14.95 10.73
C SER A 423 -12.36 15.47 10.60
N PRO A 424 -11.58 15.05 9.58
CA PRO A 424 -10.22 15.54 9.36
C PRO A 424 -10.09 17.06 9.23
N LYS A 425 -11.12 17.74 8.73
CA LYS A 425 -11.17 19.21 8.64
C LYS A 425 -11.51 19.87 9.98
N ASP A 426 -12.25 19.15 10.83
CA ASP A 426 -12.71 19.60 12.15
C ASP A 426 -11.74 19.24 13.29
N ARG A 427 -10.69 18.44 13.01
CA ARG A 427 -9.54 18.20 13.92
C ARG A 427 -8.80 19.48 14.35
N LYS A 428 -9.19 20.65 13.82
CA LYS A 428 -8.56 21.97 14.01
C LYS A 428 -9.15 22.83 15.14
N LYS A 429 -10.25 22.44 15.77
CA LYS A 429 -10.86 23.25 16.84
C LYS A 429 -10.55 22.71 18.22
N ILE A 430 -9.90 23.57 19.01
CA ILE A 430 -9.70 23.42 20.46
C ILE A 430 -11.08 23.28 21.11
N VAL A 431 -11.27 22.24 21.92
CA VAL A 431 -12.35 22.21 22.91
C VAL A 431 -11.73 21.81 24.25
N ALA A 432 -11.74 22.77 25.16
CA ALA A 432 -11.48 22.56 26.57
C ALA A 432 -12.76 22.08 27.26
N GLY A 433 -12.61 21.21 28.27
CA GLY A 433 -13.59 21.03 29.35
C GLY A 433 -14.22 19.64 29.47
N SER A 434 -13.70 18.84 30.41
CA SER A 434 -14.48 18.13 31.45
C SER A 434 -13.48 17.70 32.54
N ASP A 435 -13.92 17.50 33.77
CA ASP A 435 -13.16 17.40 35.04
C ASP A 435 -12.06 16.31 35.16
N SER A 436 -11.58 15.73 34.06
CA SER A 436 -10.44 14.82 34.02
C SER A 436 -9.10 15.58 33.92
N LYS A 437 -8.10 15.19 34.72
CA LYS A 437 -6.72 15.66 34.54
C LYS A 437 -6.21 15.32 33.12
N THR A 438 -5.60 16.27 32.44
CA THR A 438 -5.06 16.10 31.08
C THR A 438 -4.16 14.87 30.98
N GLY A 439 -4.40 14.02 29.97
CA GLY A 439 -3.62 12.80 29.71
C GLY A 439 -4.09 11.56 30.48
N GLU A 440 -5.01 11.70 31.44
CA GLU A 440 -5.60 10.55 32.13
C GLU A 440 -6.73 9.90 31.32
N VAL A 441 -7.21 8.75 31.81
CA VAL A 441 -8.33 8.03 31.19
C VAL A 441 -9.62 8.79 31.45
N ASN A 442 -10.32 9.17 30.38
CA ASN A 442 -11.63 9.80 30.44
C ASN A 442 -12.65 8.96 29.65
N ASN A 443 -13.74 8.55 30.31
CA ASN A 443 -14.78 7.69 29.75
C ASN A 443 -14.22 6.40 29.11
N GLY A 444 -13.24 5.77 29.78
CA GLY A 444 -12.57 4.55 29.33
C GLY A 444 -11.67 4.73 28.10
N ARG A 445 -11.48 5.97 27.62
CA ARG A 445 -10.60 6.33 26.51
C ARG A 445 -9.41 7.13 26.99
N ILE A 446 -8.34 7.11 26.22
CA ILE A 446 -7.11 7.83 26.51
C ILE A 446 -6.54 8.43 25.22
N SER A 447 -6.01 9.64 25.31
CA SER A 447 -5.34 10.36 24.21
C SER A 447 -3.93 9.82 23.98
N ILE A 448 -3.50 9.75 22.72
CA ILE A 448 -2.11 9.39 22.40
C ILE A 448 -1.14 10.53 22.72
N ASN A 449 -1.55 11.78 22.50
CA ASN A 449 -0.70 12.95 22.65
C ASN A 449 -1.33 14.00 23.56
N LEU A 450 -0.47 14.73 24.27
CA LEU A 450 -0.78 15.93 25.02
C LEU A 450 -0.38 17.14 24.17
N LEU A 451 -1.33 18.01 23.87
CA LEU A 451 -1.17 19.15 22.98
C LEU A 451 -0.89 20.42 23.76
N GLY A 452 0.08 21.21 23.31
CA GLY A 452 0.42 22.50 23.91
C GLY A 452 0.64 23.59 22.86
N ASN A 453 0.74 24.83 23.31
CA ASN A 453 1.09 25.96 22.45
C ASN A 453 2.48 25.76 21.83
N LEU A 454 2.68 26.34 20.65
CA LEU A 454 4.00 26.33 20.00
C LEU A 454 5.07 26.94 20.92
N ILE A 455 6.15 26.21 21.10
CA ILE A 455 7.41 26.68 21.68
C ILE A 455 8.56 26.23 20.77
N ASP A 456 9.70 26.91 20.86
CA ASP A 456 10.89 26.51 20.13
C ASP A 456 11.59 25.30 20.77
N ALA A 457 12.52 24.70 20.03
CA ALA A 457 13.20 23.47 20.45
C ALA A 457 14.08 23.66 21.68
N LYS A 458 14.66 24.85 21.91
CA LYS A 458 15.50 25.12 23.07
C LYS A 458 14.64 25.17 24.32
N THR A 459 13.56 25.95 24.29
CA THR A 459 12.58 26.05 25.38
C THR A 459 11.97 24.69 25.72
N ALA A 460 11.63 23.87 24.71
CA ALA A 460 11.11 22.52 24.93
C ALA A 460 12.10 21.62 25.66
N GLN A 461 13.39 21.64 25.28
CA GLN A 461 14.44 20.87 25.94
C GLN A 461 14.65 21.30 27.39
N GLU A 462 14.69 22.61 27.66
CA GLU A 462 14.86 23.14 29.02
C GLU A 462 13.72 22.69 29.94
N LYS A 463 12.47 22.74 29.46
CA LYS A 463 11.31 22.26 30.20
C LYS A 463 11.34 20.75 30.46
N LEU A 464 11.69 19.95 29.45
CA LEU A 464 11.82 18.50 29.61
C LEU A 464 12.93 18.14 30.62
N LYS A 465 14.08 18.82 30.57
CA LYS A 465 15.15 18.65 31.56
C LYS A 465 14.69 19.00 32.97
N LYS A 466 13.96 20.10 33.12
CA LYS A 466 13.38 20.51 34.41
C LYS A 466 12.32 19.51 34.93
N ALA A 467 11.63 18.82 34.02
CA ALA A 467 10.71 17.73 34.34
C ALA A 467 11.43 16.40 34.67
N GLY A 468 12.77 16.39 34.74
CA GLY A 468 13.56 15.20 35.10
C GLY A 468 13.85 14.26 33.93
N PHE A 469 13.77 14.76 32.68
CA PHE A 469 14.09 13.97 31.49
C PHE A 469 15.45 14.34 30.90
N GLU A 470 16.10 13.33 30.34
CA GLU A 470 17.28 13.43 29.50
C GLU A 470 16.86 13.57 28.02
N ILE A 471 17.53 14.44 27.28
CA ILE A 471 17.30 14.62 25.84
C ILE A 471 18.30 13.74 25.08
N LEU A 472 17.79 12.87 24.21
CA LEU A 472 18.63 11.97 23.40
C LEU A 472 18.86 12.49 22.00
N ALA A 473 17.85 13.11 21.39
CA ALA A 473 17.96 13.65 20.03
C ALA A 473 16.99 14.79 19.78
N VAL A 474 17.38 15.71 18.90
CA VAL A 474 16.52 16.74 18.31
C VAL A 474 16.63 16.62 16.79
N THR A 475 15.60 16.07 16.15
CA THR A 475 15.64 15.66 14.74
C THR A 475 14.60 16.42 13.92
N PRO A 476 15.01 17.25 12.94
CA PRO A 476 14.10 17.77 11.94
C PRO A 476 13.52 16.63 11.08
N LEU A 477 12.20 16.58 10.94
CA LEU A 477 11.51 15.54 10.17
C LEU A 477 11.27 15.94 8.71
N ASN A 478 11.55 17.21 8.36
CA ASN A 478 11.44 17.71 7.00
C ASN A 478 12.50 18.77 6.69
N LYS A 479 12.79 18.96 5.39
CA LYS A 479 13.81 19.90 4.89
C LYS A 479 13.59 21.33 5.40
N LYS A 480 12.33 21.76 5.48
CA LYS A 480 11.95 23.11 5.95
C LYS A 480 12.04 23.29 7.49
N LYS A 481 12.38 22.23 8.24
CA LYS A 481 12.46 22.24 9.72
C LYS A 481 11.21 22.81 10.39
N THR A 482 10.05 22.56 9.79
CA THR A 482 8.73 22.93 10.35
C THR A 482 8.17 21.84 11.25
N LEU A 483 8.66 20.61 11.09
CA LEU A 483 8.41 19.48 11.98
C LEU A 483 9.73 19.08 12.63
N THR A 484 9.80 19.10 13.95
CA THR A 484 10.98 18.69 14.72
C THR A 484 10.56 17.74 15.83
N SER A 485 11.17 16.56 15.88
CA SER A 485 10.97 15.59 16.95
C SER A 485 12.08 15.72 17.98
N ILE A 486 11.71 15.78 19.26
CA ILE A 486 12.60 15.73 20.40
C ILE A 486 12.38 14.39 21.08
N VAL A 487 13.43 13.57 21.11
CA VAL A 487 13.44 12.29 21.80
C VAL A 487 13.97 12.50 23.21
N PHE A 488 13.26 11.97 24.20
CA PHE A 488 13.67 12.06 25.59
C PHE A 488 13.39 10.79 26.38
N THR A 489 14.14 10.60 27.48
CA THR A 489 14.03 9.44 28.38
C THR A 489 14.30 9.87 29.83
N ASN A 490 14.16 8.95 30.78
CA ASN A 490 14.68 9.09 32.14
C ASN A 490 14.92 7.70 32.76
N ASP A 491 15.42 7.65 33.99
CA ASP A 491 15.72 6.38 34.66
C ASP A 491 14.48 5.52 34.89
N THR A 492 13.32 6.12 35.13
CA THR A 492 12.05 5.39 35.28
C THR A 492 11.66 4.69 33.97
N LEU A 493 11.71 5.41 32.84
CA LEU A 493 11.46 4.83 31.50
C LEU A 493 12.46 3.73 31.16
N LYS A 494 13.76 3.96 31.40
CA LYS A 494 14.82 2.95 31.19
C LYS A 494 14.53 1.67 31.98
N LYS A 495 14.13 1.79 33.25
CA LYS A 495 13.79 0.63 34.11
C LYS A 495 12.53 -0.08 33.62
N MET A 496 11.45 0.66 33.32
CA MET A 496 10.20 0.08 32.81
C MET A 496 10.43 -0.67 31.49
N ALA A 497 11.24 -0.11 30.59
CA ALA A 497 11.56 -0.70 29.28
C ALA A 497 12.56 -1.85 29.35
N SER A 498 13.29 -2.03 30.46
CA SER A 498 14.26 -3.12 30.61
C SER A 498 13.61 -4.49 30.87
N LYS A 499 12.28 -4.56 30.95
CA LYS A 499 11.55 -5.82 30.96
C LYS A 499 11.69 -6.52 29.60
N LYS A 500 11.65 -7.85 29.62
CA LYS A 500 11.82 -8.68 28.43
C LYS A 500 10.83 -8.28 27.33
N ASP A 501 11.33 -8.03 26.12
CA ASP A 501 10.56 -7.64 24.94
C ASP A 501 9.79 -6.32 25.12
N ARG A 502 10.17 -5.44 26.06
CA ARG A 502 9.50 -4.15 26.35
C ARG A 502 10.33 -2.91 26.02
N GLU A 503 11.44 -3.10 25.32
CA GLU A 503 12.51 -2.12 25.15
C GLU A 503 12.04 -0.85 24.42
N PHE A 504 11.05 -0.95 23.52
CA PHE A 504 10.50 0.18 22.75
C PHE A 504 9.86 1.29 23.60
N LEU A 505 9.47 1.03 24.86
CA LEU A 505 8.98 2.09 25.76
C LEU A 505 10.10 3.04 26.20
N GLY A 506 11.38 2.67 26.02
CA GLY A 506 12.53 3.35 26.60
C GLY A 506 12.66 4.84 26.25
N THR A 507 11.87 5.36 25.31
CA THR A 507 11.80 6.77 24.95
C THR A 507 10.37 7.27 24.82
N LEU A 508 10.18 8.56 25.11
CA LEU A 508 9.03 9.36 24.73
C LEU A 508 9.44 10.41 23.69
N ARG A 509 8.44 11.06 23.09
CA ARG A 509 8.63 12.00 21.98
C ARG A 509 7.86 13.30 22.23
N LEU A 510 8.45 14.42 21.84
CA LEU A 510 7.79 15.72 21.71
C LEU A 510 7.96 16.20 20.28
N LEU A 511 6.85 16.40 19.57
CA LEU A 511 6.82 17.01 18.26
C LEU A 511 6.58 18.52 18.37
N ILE A 512 7.37 19.30 17.64
CA ILE A 512 7.13 20.72 17.39
C ILE A 512 6.61 20.85 15.96
N ASP A 513 5.37 21.31 15.80
CA ASP A 513 4.74 21.57 14.51
C ASP A 513 4.51 23.09 14.34
N LYS A 514 5.43 23.73 13.59
CA LYS A 514 5.36 25.16 13.29
C LYS A 514 4.21 25.51 12.35
N LYS A 515 3.76 24.57 11.51
CA LYS A 515 2.68 24.80 10.55
C LYS A 515 1.34 24.85 11.28
N GLU A 516 1.13 23.90 12.18
CA GLU A 516 -0.08 23.82 12.99
C GLU A 516 0.00 24.62 14.30
N LYS A 517 1.12 25.32 14.52
CA LYS A 517 1.40 26.21 15.67
C LYS A 517 1.17 25.54 17.03
N LYS A 518 1.64 24.30 17.19
CA LYS A 518 1.50 23.55 18.44
C LYS A 518 2.66 22.59 18.68
N ILE A 519 2.74 22.11 19.92
CA ILE A 519 3.54 20.93 20.28
C ILE A 519 2.62 19.75 20.58
N ALA A 520 3.15 18.53 20.42
CA ALA A 520 2.49 17.29 20.82
C ALA A 520 3.48 16.41 21.58
N ILE A 521 3.17 16.09 22.84
CA ILE A 521 4.00 15.23 23.69
C ILE A 521 3.31 13.87 23.79
N THR A 522 4.04 12.78 23.53
CA THR A 522 3.47 11.43 23.68
C THR A 522 3.01 11.21 25.11
N ASN A 523 1.75 10.80 25.27
CA ASN A 523 1.14 10.52 26.55
C ASN A 523 1.83 9.27 27.17
N PRO A 524 2.58 9.40 28.27
CA PRO A 524 3.29 8.28 28.87
C PRO A 524 2.34 7.17 29.35
N LEU A 525 1.11 7.53 29.75
CA LEU A 525 0.12 6.56 30.22
C LEU A 525 -0.44 5.72 29.06
N TYR A 526 -0.67 6.35 27.90
CA TYR A 526 -1.07 5.65 26.66
C TYR A 526 0.03 4.68 26.22
N LEU A 527 1.25 5.19 26.01
CA LEU A 527 2.34 4.41 25.42
C LEU A 527 2.77 3.28 26.35
N SER A 528 2.85 3.54 27.66
CA SER A 528 3.20 2.51 28.65
C SER A 528 2.17 1.38 28.66
N LYS A 529 0.87 1.69 28.57
CA LYS A 529 -0.18 0.66 28.54
C LYS A 529 -0.12 -0.19 27.27
N ALA A 530 0.13 0.44 26.13
CA ALA A 530 0.25 -0.24 24.84
C ALA A 530 1.49 -1.15 24.80
N PHE A 531 2.65 -0.66 25.24
CA PHE A 531 3.93 -1.35 25.02
C PHE A 531 4.29 -2.31 26.14
N LEU A 532 3.95 -2.01 27.40
CA LEU A 532 4.18 -2.95 28.52
C LEU A 532 3.13 -4.04 28.61
N GLN A 533 1.92 -3.80 28.08
CA GLN A 533 0.82 -4.77 28.10
C GLN A 533 0.54 -5.30 29.53
N GLY A 534 0.77 -6.59 29.78
CA GLY A 534 0.63 -7.21 31.10
C GLY A 534 1.64 -6.70 32.14
N ASP A 535 2.76 -6.14 31.69
CA ASP A 535 3.80 -5.56 32.54
C ASP A 535 3.55 -4.09 32.91
N PHE A 536 2.37 -3.56 32.57
CA PHE A 536 2.03 -2.16 32.74
C PHE A 536 2.10 -1.72 34.21
N ASP A 537 2.92 -0.69 34.45
CA ASP A 537 3.07 -0.04 35.75
C ASP A 537 2.37 1.32 35.72
N GLU A 538 1.12 1.33 36.20
CA GLU A 538 0.28 2.53 36.18
C GLU A 538 0.84 3.65 37.07
N ALA A 539 1.41 3.30 38.22
CA ALA A 539 1.91 4.27 39.18
C ALA A 539 3.08 5.07 38.59
N ASN A 540 4.05 4.38 37.99
CA ASN A 540 5.17 5.05 37.33
C ASN A 540 4.74 5.81 36.08
N ALA A 541 3.81 5.27 35.27
CA ALA A 541 3.28 5.98 34.11
C ALA A 541 2.56 7.29 34.50
N LYS A 542 1.78 7.30 35.59
CA LYS A 542 1.14 8.51 36.14
C LYS A 542 2.16 9.52 36.66
N LYS A 543 3.21 9.08 37.36
CA LYS A 543 4.29 9.99 37.83
C LYS A 543 5.00 10.69 36.66
N LEU A 544 5.23 9.96 35.56
CA LEU A 544 5.78 10.54 34.33
C LEU A 544 4.84 11.60 33.74
N LEU A 545 3.53 11.31 33.67
CA LEU A 545 2.51 12.26 33.21
C LEU A 545 2.47 13.53 34.08
N GLU A 546 2.49 13.37 35.40
CA GLU A 546 2.48 14.49 36.36
C GLU A 546 3.70 15.40 36.19
N SER A 547 4.89 14.80 35.98
CA SER A 547 6.13 15.55 35.76
C SER A 547 6.08 16.38 34.47
N ILE A 548 5.48 15.84 33.40
CA ILE A 548 5.24 16.57 32.15
C ILE A 548 4.24 17.71 32.38
N ASN A 549 3.07 17.43 32.95
CA ASN A 549 2.02 18.43 33.18
C ASN A 549 2.48 19.59 34.08
N LYS A 550 3.42 19.34 35.01
CA LYS A 550 4.02 20.37 35.87
C LYS A 550 4.82 21.42 35.09
N GLU A 551 5.65 21.02 34.14
CA GLU A 551 6.51 21.94 33.36
C GLU A 551 5.86 22.45 32.06
N PHE A 552 4.80 21.78 31.63
CA PHE A 552 3.97 22.14 30.49
C PHE A 552 2.54 22.45 30.97
N PRO A 553 2.29 23.62 31.58
CA PRO A 553 0.95 23.99 32.01
C PRO A 553 0.03 24.18 30.80
N LYS A 554 -1.26 23.89 30.97
CA LYS A 554 -2.31 24.05 29.94
C LYS A 554 -2.19 23.08 28.75
N LEU A 555 -1.59 21.91 28.94
CA LEU A 555 -1.72 20.83 27.98
C LEU A 555 -3.20 20.39 27.87
N THR A 556 -3.60 19.95 26.68
CA THR A 556 -4.91 19.35 26.41
C THR A 556 -4.78 18.00 25.72
N ASP A 557 -5.80 17.15 25.81
CA ASP A 557 -5.78 15.86 25.12
C ASP A 557 -5.89 16.02 23.60
N SER A 558 -5.11 15.21 22.87
CA SER A 558 -5.35 15.01 21.45
C SER A 558 -6.71 14.38 21.19
N LEU A 559 -7.26 14.65 20.01
CA LEU A 559 -8.49 14.01 19.54
C LEU A 559 -8.28 12.53 19.26
N ASP A 560 -7.10 12.18 18.78
CA ASP A 560 -6.69 10.80 18.55
C ASP A 560 -6.65 10.07 19.89
N LYS A 561 -7.63 9.18 20.09
CA LYS A 561 -7.88 8.48 21.36
C LYS A 561 -8.17 7.01 21.11
N PHE A 562 -7.82 6.15 22.06
CA PHE A 562 -8.16 4.73 22.01
C PHE A 562 -8.80 4.24 23.31
N LYS A 563 -9.46 3.08 23.28
CA LYS A 563 -9.99 2.43 24.48
C LYS A 563 -8.81 1.98 25.35
N PHE A 564 -8.71 2.49 26.57
CA PHE A 564 -7.56 2.22 27.46
C PHE A 564 -7.37 0.72 27.73
N GLN A 565 -8.47 -0.01 27.95
CA GLN A 565 -8.46 -1.45 28.17
C GLN A 565 -8.08 -2.27 26.92
N GLY A 566 -8.20 -1.68 25.72
CA GLY A 566 -7.85 -2.35 24.47
C GLY A 566 -6.36 -2.25 24.11
N LEU A 567 -5.62 -1.32 24.73
CA LEU A 567 -4.22 -1.06 24.39
C LEU A 567 -3.28 -2.28 24.54
N PRO A 568 -3.37 -3.13 25.59
CA PRO A 568 -2.50 -4.29 25.71
C PRO A 568 -2.62 -5.29 24.56
N ASN A 569 -3.80 -5.39 23.96
CA ASN A 569 -4.11 -6.31 22.87
C ASN A 569 -4.40 -5.56 21.56
N TYR A 570 -3.81 -4.36 21.41
CA TYR A 570 -4.04 -3.55 20.22
C TYR A 570 -3.69 -4.35 18.96
N GLN A 571 -4.59 -4.28 17.99
CA GLN A 571 -4.45 -4.75 16.63
C GLN A 571 -5.19 -3.76 15.76
N PHE A 572 -4.60 -3.36 14.63
CA PHE A 572 -5.24 -2.38 13.77
C PHE A 572 -6.48 -2.96 13.08
N MET A 573 -6.30 -4.12 12.45
CA MET A 573 -7.33 -4.92 11.82
C MET A 573 -7.06 -6.39 12.11
N GLU A 574 -8.09 -7.22 12.00
CA GLU A 574 -7.94 -8.67 12.10
C GLU A 574 -6.90 -9.17 11.07
N GLY A 575 -6.03 -10.09 11.49
CA GLY A 575 -4.92 -10.59 10.67
C GLY A 575 -3.70 -9.66 10.57
N MET A 576 -3.74 -8.45 11.14
CA MET A 576 -2.56 -7.57 11.19
C MET A 576 -1.67 -7.83 12.41
N PRO A 577 -0.39 -7.41 12.37
CA PRO A 577 0.56 -7.64 13.45
C PRO A 577 0.14 -7.03 14.80
N HIS A 578 0.44 -7.75 15.88
CA HIS A 578 0.43 -7.26 17.25
C HIS A 578 1.82 -6.78 17.67
N TYR A 579 1.92 -6.20 18.87
CA TYR A 579 3.18 -5.77 19.48
C TYR A 579 4.28 -6.85 19.46
N LYS A 580 3.89 -8.12 19.67
CA LYS A 580 4.84 -9.24 19.79
C LYS A 580 5.33 -9.76 18.43
N ASP A 581 4.68 -9.37 17.34
CA ASP A 581 5.05 -9.78 15.98
C ASP A 581 6.15 -8.86 15.45
N MET A 582 7.23 -8.71 16.22
CA MET A 582 8.38 -7.86 15.88
C MET A 582 9.13 -8.44 14.67
N VAL A 583 9.67 -7.54 13.85
CA VAL A 583 10.45 -7.89 12.66
C VAL A 583 11.93 -7.85 13.02
N GLU A 584 12.64 -8.95 12.77
CA GLU A 584 14.10 -8.99 12.78
C GLU A 584 14.63 -8.31 11.52
N ILE A 585 15.54 -7.35 11.70
CA ILE A 585 16.11 -6.55 10.59
C ILE A 585 17.60 -6.82 10.37
N ALA A 586 18.31 -7.34 11.39
CA ALA A 586 19.69 -7.76 11.27
C ALA A 586 20.06 -8.66 12.45
N SER A 587 21.03 -9.55 12.24
CA SER A 587 21.58 -10.43 13.26
C SER A 587 23.10 -10.50 13.14
N GLY A 588 23.80 -10.53 14.27
CA GLY A 588 25.26 -10.56 14.32
C GLY A 588 25.83 -10.08 15.65
N ALA A 589 27.08 -10.46 15.94
CA ALA A 589 27.78 -9.98 17.13
C ALA A 589 28.29 -8.53 17.00
N ASP A 590 28.40 -8.03 15.76
CA ASP A 590 29.02 -6.75 15.40
C ASP A 590 28.02 -5.61 15.18
N LEU A 591 26.72 -5.82 15.48
CA LEU A 591 25.65 -4.87 15.18
C LEU A 591 25.88 -3.47 15.79
N LEU A 592 26.44 -3.41 17.01
CA LEU A 592 26.74 -2.13 17.67
C LEU A 592 27.93 -1.41 17.01
N GLU A 593 28.89 -2.15 16.46
CA GLU A 593 30.04 -1.54 15.77
C GLU A 593 29.61 -1.00 14.40
N LYS A 594 28.76 -1.74 13.67
CA LYS A 594 28.18 -1.32 12.37
C LYS A 594 27.46 0.02 12.42
N ILE A 595 26.91 0.41 13.56
CA ILE A 595 26.12 1.65 13.70
C ILE A 595 26.88 2.84 14.27
N LYS A 596 28.12 2.65 14.76
CA LYS A 596 28.86 3.61 15.58
C LYS A 596 29.09 4.97 14.91
N ASP A 597 29.26 4.97 13.59
CA ASP A 597 29.46 6.18 12.77
C ASP A 597 28.36 6.38 11.71
N ASN A 598 27.24 5.67 11.84
CA ASN A 598 26.17 5.74 10.87
C ASN A 598 25.35 7.04 11.06
N LYS A 599 25.46 7.98 10.11
CA LYS A 599 24.76 9.28 10.13
C LYS A 599 23.22 9.17 10.15
N LYS A 600 22.66 8.00 9.83
CA LYS A 600 21.22 7.73 9.94
C LYS A 600 20.81 7.48 11.40
N VAL A 601 21.71 7.03 12.26
CA VAL A 601 21.46 6.82 13.69
C VAL A 601 21.54 8.16 14.41
N VAL A 602 20.45 8.56 15.06
CA VAL A 602 20.33 9.87 15.70
C VAL A 602 20.40 9.82 17.22
N PHE A 603 20.17 8.65 17.82
CA PHE A 603 20.47 8.40 19.23
C PHE A 603 20.76 6.92 19.46
N VAL A 604 21.50 6.65 20.53
CA VAL A 604 21.79 5.33 21.06
C VAL A 604 21.57 5.37 22.57
N GLN A 605 20.72 4.49 23.10
CA GLN A 605 20.37 4.41 24.52
C GLN A 605 20.55 2.97 25.02
N LYS A 606 21.46 2.77 25.98
CA LYS A 606 21.55 1.50 26.72
C LYS A 606 20.43 1.41 27.77
N LEU A 607 19.81 0.24 27.85
CA LEU A 607 18.84 -0.13 28.88
C LEU A 607 19.51 -0.94 29.99
N SER A 608 18.86 -1.04 31.15
CA SER A 608 19.42 -1.70 32.33
C SER A 608 19.57 -3.22 32.17
N ASN A 609 18.83 -3.83 31.23
CA ASN A 609 18.96 -5.24 30.88
C ASN A 609 20.10 -5.52 29.87
N GLY A 610 20.89 -4.52 29.49
CA GLY A 610 21.99 -4.65 28.52
C GLY A 610 21.58 -4.49 27.06
N SER A 611 20.28 -4.47 26.75
CA SER A 611 19.78 -4.12 25.42
C SER A 611 20.06 -2.65 25.07
N THR A 612 20.04 -2.34 23.78
CA THR A 612 20.27 -0.98 23.25
C THR A 612 19.12 -0.56 22.36
N LEU A 613 18.47 0.56 22.68
CA LEU A 613 17.45 1.20 21.85
C LEU A 613 18.11 2.31 21.03
N ILE A 614 17.93 2.29 19.71
CA ILE A 614 18.43 3.31 18.80
C ILE A 614 17.28 3.97 18.04
N GLY A 615 17.51 5.18 17.56
CA GLY A 615 16.60 5.87 16.64
C GLY A 615 17.27 6.12 15.31
N VAL A 616 16.56 5.82 14.22
CA VAL A 616 17.09 5.98 12.85
C VAL A 616 16.26 6.96 12.03
N LYS A 617 16.94 7.73 11.18
CA LYS A 617 16.35 8.53 10.12
C LYS A 617 15.98 7.60 8.98
N LEU A 618 14.69 7.61 8.64
CA LEU A 618 14.19 7.00 7.42
C LEU A 618 14.62 7.83 6.20
N SER A 619 14.58 7.23 5.02
CA SER A 619 14.80 7.92 3.76
C SER A 619 13.75 9.03 3.55
N LYS A 620 14.08 9.99 2.66
CA LYS A 620 13.24 11.16 2.41
C LYS A 620 11.82 10.78 1.96
N ARG A 621 11.65 9.77 1.08
CA ARG A 621 10.33 9.24 0.70
C ARG A 621 9.60 8.67 1.90
N THR A 622 10.23 7.71 2.57
CA THR A 622 9.59 6.95 3.65
C THR A 622 9.17 7.88 4.77
N SER A 623 9.98 8.88 5.15
CA SER A 623 9.69 9.77 6.27
C SER A 623 8.55 10.78 6.02
N LYS A 624 8.05 10.91 4.79
CA LYS A 624 7.01 11.89 4.41
C LYS A 624 5.58 11.40 4.66
N PHE A 625 5.38 10.12 5.00
CA PHE A 625 4.05 9.55 5.21
C PHE A 625 3.14 10.30 6.21
N PRO A 626 3.63 11.00 7.26
CA PRO A 626 2.75 11.79 8.13
C PRO A 626 2.04 12.92 7.39
N ASN A 627 2.52 13.35 6.21
CA ASN A 627 1.81 14.33 5.39
C ASN A 627 0.51 13.76 4.79
N ARG A 628 0.40 12.43 4.65
CA ARG A 628 -0.78 11.73 4.11
C ARG A 628 -1.78 11.38 5.21
N VAL A 629 -1.29 10.95 6.38
CA VAL A 629 -2.14 10.44 7.48
C VAL A 629 -2.28 11.39 8.69
N GLY A 630 -1.56 12.50 8.70
CA GLY A 630 -1.65 13.55 9.73
C GLY A 630 -0.31 13.82 10.41
N THR A 631 0.08 15.09 10.52
CA THR A 631 1.42 15.45 11.05
C THR A 631 1.50 15.42 12.57
N ILE A 632 0.37 15.43 13.28
CA ILE A 632 0.36 15.57 14.75
C ILE A 632 1.01 14.40 15.49
N ASN A 633 1.01 13.20 14.90
CA ASN A 633 1.68 12.01 15.46
C ASN A 633 3.03 11.71 14.77
N ALA A 634 3.56 12.63 13.96
CA ALA A 634 4.85 12.47 13.28
C ALA A 634 6.03 12.31 14.27
N GLY A 635 5.84 12.66 15.54
CA GLY A 635 6.81 12.46 16.62
C GLY A 635 7.23 11.00 16.83
N MET A 636 6.51 10.02 16.28
CA MET A 636 6.94 8.61 16.25
C MET A 636 8.30 8.42 15.54
N LEU A 637 8.71 9.37 14.68
CA LEU A 637 10.03 9.45 14.07
C LEU A 637 10.99 10.28 14.95
N PRO A 638 12.30 9.99 15.00
CA PRO A 638 13.04 8.92 14.30
C PRO A 638 12.55 7.51 14.67
N TYR A 639 12.69 6.57 13.74
CA TYR A 639 12.11 5.24 13.86
C TYR A 639 12.91 4.37 14.85
N PRO A 640 12.27 3.68 15.81
CA PRO A 640 12.99 2.95 16.85
C PRO A 640 13.42 1.54 16.40
N ILE A 641 14.61 1.13 16.83
CA ILE A 641 15.16 -0.22 16.66
C ILE A 641 15.77 -0.66 17.99
N VAL A 642 15.54 -1.91 18.38
CA VAL A 642 16.11 -2.52 19.58
C VAL A 642 17.16 -3.54 19.18
N ILE A 643 18.34 -3.45 19.78
CA ILE A 643 19.42 -4.42 19.64
C ILE A 643 19.53 -5.17 20.97
N SER A 644 19.29 -6.47 20.93
CA SER A 644 19.35 -7.35 22.11
C SER A 644 19.80 -8.74 21.69
N ASN A 645 20.69 -9.36 22.48
CA ASN A 645 21.16 -10.73 22.25
C ASN A 645 21.67 -11.00 20.82
N GLY A 646 22.38 -10.05 20.22
CA GLY A 646 22.90 -10.17 18.86
C GLY A 646 21.86 -10.04 17.74
N VAL A 647 20.64 -9.60 18.06
CA VAL A 647 19.55 -9.40 17.10
C VAL A 647 19.04 -7.97 17.17
N ALA A 648 18.97 -7.31 16.01
CA ALA A 648 18.28 -6.04 15.84
C ALA A 648 16.84 -6.30 15.39
N LYS A 649 15.88 -5.71 16.13
CA LYS A 649 14.44 -5.84 15.88
C LYS A 649 13.77 -4.48 15.82
N THR A 650 12.68 -4.42 15.09
CA THR A 650 11.73 -3.31 15.17
C THR A 650 10.31 -3.83 15.40
N LEU A 651 9.43 -3.00 15.95
CA LEU A 651 7.99 -3.28 15.91
C LEU A 651 7.57 -3.35 14.45
N ASP A 652 6.70 -4.30 14.08
CA ASP A 652 6.19 -4.33 12.71
C ASP A 652 5.64 -2.94 12.34
N PRO A 653 6.08 -2.31 11.22
CA PRO A 653 5.68 -0.95 10.93
C PRO A 653 4.18 -0.77 10.73
N LYS A 654 3.43 -1.81 10.33
CA LYS A 654 1.96 -1.78 10.31
C LYS A 654 1.40 -1.58 11.72
N TYR A 655 1.92 -2.31 12.71
CA TYR A 655 1.56 -2.16 14.12
C TYR A 655 2.01 -0.79 14.67
N TYR A 656 3.27 -0.42 14.48
CA TYR A 656 3.81 0.81 15.08
C TYR A 656 3.14 2.07 14.52
N ILE A 657 2.88 2.13 13.21
CA ILE A 657 2.15 3.26 12.62
C ILE A 657 0.73 3.32 13.17
N SER A 658 0.00 2.21 13.16
CA SER A 658 -1.41 2.20 13.57
C SER A 658 -1.61 2.48 15.06
N VAL A 659 -0.78 1.92 15.95
CA VAL A 659 -0.85 2.24 17.38
C VAL A 659 -0.47 3.71 17.66
N MET A 660 0.39 4.29 16.81
CA MET A 660 0.72 5.72 16.89
C MET A 660 -0.31 6.64 16.20
N TYR A 661 -1.30 6.07 15.50
CA TYR A 661 -2.45 6.77 14.91
C TYR A 661 -3.72 5.98 15.23
N PRO A 662 -4.23 5.98 16.47
CA PRO A 662 -5.33 5.11 16.88
C PRO A 662 -6.66 5.36 16.15
N ASP A 663 -6.83 6.54 15.55
CA ASP A 663 -8.00 6.89 14.72
C ASP A 663 -7.72 6.77 13.22
N LEU A 664 -6.59 6.18 12.82
CA LEU A 664 -6.26 5.91 11.42
C LEU A 664 -7.31 4.98 10.82
N LYS A 665 -7.84 5.34 9.65
CA LYS A 665 -8.77 4.46 8.94
C LYS A 665 -8.04 3.57 7.97
N MET A 666 -8.64 2.44 7.62
CA MET A 666 -8.11 1.59 6.55
C MET A 666 -7.91 2.35 5.24
N GLU A 667 -8.85 3.20 4.87
CA GLU A 667 -8.74 4.03 3.67
C GLU A 667 -7.54 4.99 3.72
N GLU A 668 -7.23 5.54 4.90
CA GLU A 668 -6.06 6.39 5.12
C GLU A 668 -4.77 5.55 5.13
N PHE A 669 -4.77 4.39 5.78
CA PHE A 669 -3.63 3.45 5.79
C PHE A 669 -3.29 2.96 4.38
N MET A 670 -4.29 2.71 3.53
CA MET A 670 -4.08 2.32 2.14
C MET A 670 -3.34 3.39 1.32
N THR A 671 -3.42 4.67 1.70
CA THR A 671 -2.62 5.74 1.06
C THR A 671 -1.12 5.67 1.39
N ILE A 672 -0.76 4.87 2.40
CA ILE A 672 0.61 4.63 2.85
C ILE A 672 0.95 3.12 2.87
N ALA A 673 0.24 2.28 2.10
CA ALA A 673 0.39 0.83 2.13
C ALA A 673 1.82 0.33 1.82
N THR A 674 2.57 1.11 1.05
CA THR A 674 3.98 0.82 0.68
C THR A 674 4.98 1.24 1.75
N ILE A 675 4.58 2.12 2.67
CA ILE A 675 5.48 2.70 3.69
C ILE A 675 6.00 1.66 4.69
N PRO A 676 5.18 0.72 5.20
CA PRO A 676 5.69 -0.33 6.09
C PRO A 676 6.88 -1.12 5.53
N GLY A 677 6.80 -1.59 4.28
CA GLY A 677 7.90 -2.30 3.65
C GLY A 677 9.14 -1.40 3.43
N ALA A 678 8.92 -0.15 3.05
CA ALA A 678 10.01 0.82 2.89
C ALA A 678 10.72 1.14 4.22
N ILE A 679 10.00 1.15 5.35
CA ILE A 679 10.58 1.31 6.69
C ILE A 679 11.51 0.14 7.02
N ILE A 680 11.10 -1.11 6.75
CA ILE A 680 11.94 -2.30 7.00
C ILE A 680 13.25 -2.16 6.24
N LYS A 681 13.18 -1.90 4.92
CA LYS A 681 14.37 -1.69 4.09
C LYS A 681 15.27 -0.56 4.59
N ASP A 682 14.69 0.59 4.95
CA ASP A 682 15.46 1.70 5.51
C ASP A 682 16.20 1.32 6.81
N CYS A 683 15.58 0.47 7.64
CA CYS A 683 16.18 -0.03 8.88
C CYS A 683 17.27 -1.08 8.62
N GLU A 684 17.07 -2.01 7.69
CA GLU A 684 18.08 -3.01 7.29
C GLU A 684 19.35 -2.33 6.76
N ARG A 685 19.20 -1.30 5.92
CA ARG A 685 20.32 -0.49 5.39
C ARG A 685 21.15 0.26 6.46
N VAL A 686 20.75 0.24 7.73
CA VAL A 686 21.56 0.81 8.82
C VAL A 686 22.65 -0.15 9.28
N PHE A 687 22.48 -1.46 9.04
CA PHE A 687 23.39 -2.53 9.46
C PHE A 687 24.18 -3.17 8.30
N ARG A 688 23.97 -2.68 7.08
CA ARG A 688 24.83 -2.91 5.91
C ARG A 688 25.91 -1.85 5.92
#